data_AF-G0P7B8-F1
#
_entry.id   AF-G0P7B8-F1
#
_cell.length_a   1.000
_cell.length_b   1.000
_cell.length_c   1.000
_cell.angle_alpha   90.00
_cell.angle_beta   90.00
_cell.angle_gamma   90.00
#
_symmetry.space_group_name_H-M   'P 1'
#
loop_
_entity.id
_entity.type
_entity.pdbx_description
1 polymer ?
#
loop_
_entity_poly.entity_id
_entity_poly.type
_entity_poly.pdbx_seq_one_letter_code
_entity_poly.pdbx_strand_id
1 'polypeptide(L)'
;MRYTQKPAKNEGTVDKPSPPSEPVQTGLKDYSDGLIDIPSGIYDDEKYVGTDIDGAFYGCNYSFIEKMNCSPIGAKFFYFNSSGGIAKQDPKPSVDILVNRQEYMKIGDRELVVRCFRYGDVDSMYVFTEEAIEVIRLALMDQGTTEEYAKLNSYSAEWDTKNAHLSSAILKSRFIELLSEFNVNQSNITIVDDATYLLQYEKSFRKELFPVTVMNCDGTPVMSDVNAMFYIFQSIVCGRQWALYEKDRRVEKFKKTYFGVMNEYLELKEGYFVSLEKVERDISKLKKCIKANKLKQATFDYFLKKYAHSDDLPGELNVEFWKCFGIQEPQLSEINSTVPVHKTRMFGFEYLIECFCEPEMINLKLKLVDGISTKVPWGFIKEDDAGMREHMIKQAAKHESEIKANVVTGNSDTAAVHQEAGSSTDGIDAPSEMTVRDNGEEAPSAPPPNPVPTSTTSPAISTACDFSCQTNLLVSSCLNCSKNIKLRSDAQDKAKTAENSLKKVEYNAKQAVSRGKELKIKEKEVQDLKSTVEERDYEIKRLKEELQKKSWGMERLEDTIKKKDGIIEKEKQETIDAKGKNASLRRRVEDLQMKFVMEQSKVDQMIEKCKNIQPCPSLNRSRVIRSEEPSTSEPSTSQLPPRAILHQWQKLKDDLNRNKLLDEQKDMIENLIERTEDLHVQRFAQYELVRFEGTRNIYLQTIEMNIAKIKKTDDTSSLLPLPEYPKLSDTFLEHYQNELKNQPEPVEPGFDPNVECYICLEEFSEENDKFFGWKCTHPAHLKCAEKWKNTQLEFMNMKETACGYCRKMEEEEKLRKEKNQKKAKK
;
A
#
# COMPACT_ATOMS: atom_id res chain seq x y z
N MET A 1 -16.72 -48.38 73.07
CA MET A 1 -17.46 -48.53 71.80
C MET A 1 -17.91 -47.15 71.33
N ARG A 2 -17.57 -46.77 70.07
CA ARG A 2 -17.92 -45.51 69.35
C ARG A 2 -17.36 -44.22 70.00
N TYR A 3 -16.83 -43.19 69.33
CA TYR A 3 -16.61 -42.70 67.95
C TYR A 3 -15.46 -41.65 68.12
N THR A 4 -14.53 -41.39 67.18
CA THR A 4 -14.65 -40.29 66.19
C THR A 4 -13.35 -40.18 65.38
N GLN A 5 -13.51 -39.77 64.12
CA GLN A 5 -12.53 -39.65 63.05
C GLN A 5 -11.61 -38.43 63.18
N LYS A 6 -10.38 -38.52 62.63
CA LYS A 6 -9.58 -37.39 62.12
C LYS A 6 -9.16 -37.70 60.68
N PRO A 7 -9.22 -36.75 59.74
CA PRO A 7 -8.85 -36.97 58.35
C PRO A 7 -7.34 -36.78 58.13
N ALA A 8 -6.78 -37.63 57.27
CA ALA A 8 -5.41 -37.56 56.78
C ALA A 8 -5.26 -36.42 55.75
N LYS A 9 -4.18 -35.64 55.87
CA LYS A 9 -3.72 -34.71 54.83
C LYS A 9 -2.73 -35.45 53.94
N ASN A 10 -3.04 -35.49 52.64
CA ASN A 10 -2.12 -35.91 51.57
C ASN A 10 -0.99 -34.89 51.44
N GLU A 11 0.25 -35.37 51.49
CA GLU A 11 1.43 -34.66 50.98
C GLU A 11 1.50 -34.87 49.46
N GLY A 12 1.25 -33.81 48.70
CA GLY A 12 1.53 -33.75 47.27
C GLY A 12 2.81 -32.96 47.05
N THR A 13 3.85 -33.65 46.57
CA THR A 13 5.09 -33.06 46.06
C THR A 13 4.78 -32.23 44.82
N VAL A 14 5.12 -30.94 44.86
CA VAL A 14 5.05 -30.04 43.70
C VAL A 14 6.39 -30.12 42.96
N ASP A 15 6.36 -30.67 41.75
CA ASP A 15 7.47 -30.62 40.81
C ASP A 15 7.76 -29.17 40.39
N LYS A 16 9.04 -28.79 40.49
CA LYS A 16 9.53 -27.50 40.00
C LYS A 16 9.47 -27.48 38.46
N PRO A 17 8.99 -26.39 37.83
CA PRO A 17 9.07 -26.23 36.40
C PRO A 17 10.54 -26.11 35.97
N SER A 18 10.92 -26.90 34.97
CA SER A 18 12.21 -26.81 34.29
C SER A 18 12.41 -25.41 33.68
N PRO A 19 13.64 -24.89 33.66
CA PRO A 19 13.92 -23.59 33.05
C PRO A 19 13.62 -23.64 31.54
N PRO A 20 13.24 -22.50 30.93
CA PRO A 20 12.96 -22.43 29.50
C PRO A 20 14.23 -22.78 28.72
N SER A 21 14.11 -23.78 27.84
CA SER A 21 15.14 -24.11 26.85
C SER A 21 15.47 -22.88 26.02
N GLU A 22 16.77 -22.67 25.77
CA GLU A 22 17.28 -21.68 24.82
C GLU A 22 16.54 -21.77 23.47
N PRO A 23 16.38 -20.64 22.74
CA PRO A 23 15.71 -20.63 21.45
C PRO A 23 16.47 -21.56 20.50
N VAL A 24 15.82 -22.66 20.11
CA VAL A 24 16.27 -23.55 19.05
C VAL A 24 16.47 -22.67 17.82
N GLN A 25 17.71 -22.54 17.33
CA GLN A 25 17.96 -21.98 16.01
C GLN A 25 17.17 -22.84 15.01
N THR A 26 16.03 -22.33 14.58
CA THR A 26 15.25 -22.91 13.50
C THR A 26 16.14 -22.83 12.27
N GLY A 27 16.64 -23.96 11.77
CA GLY A 27 17.50 -23.96 10.56
C GLY A 27 16.83 -23.40 9.28
N LEU A 28 15.62 -22.85 9.40
CA LEU A 28 14.90 -22.12 8.36
C LEU A 28 15.72 -20.94 7.86
N LYS A 29 15.93 -20.87 6.55
CA LYS A 29 16.52 -19.69 5.91
C LYS A 29 15.39 -18.77 5.47
N ASP A 30 15.25 -17.62 6.11
CA ASP A 30 14.23 -16.63 5.73
C ASP A 30 14.92 -15.37 5.21
N TYR A 31 14.82 -15.16 3.90
CA TYR A 31 15.39 -14.00 3.21
C TYR A 31 14.34 -12.95 2.85
N SER A 32 13.07 -13.15 3.25
CA SER A 32 12.00 -12.25 2.84
C SER A 32 11.91 -10.98 3.71
N ASP A 33 12.49 -11.01 4.91
CA ASP A 33 12.48 -9.88 5.85
C ASP A 33 13.47 -8.77 5.47
N GLY A 34 14.39 -9.05 4.54
CA GLY A 34 15.19 -8.01 3.90
C GLY A 34 14.32 -7.18 2.98
N LEU A 35 14.43 -5.85 3.05
CA LEU A 35 14.14 -4.99 1.90
C LEU A 35 15.17 -5.38 0.83
N ILE A 36 14.83 -6.39 0.02
CA ILE A 36 15.64 -6.73 -1.14
C ILE A 36 15.58 -5.48 -2.01
N ASP A 37 16.70 -4.77 -2.10
CA ASP A 37 16.92 -3.78 -3.15
C ASP A 37 16.47 -4.45 -4.44
N ILE A 38 15.39 -3.94 -5.07
CA ILE A 38 14.92 -4.43 -6.37
C ILE A 38 16.18 -4.47 -7.22
N PRO A 39 16.68 -5.67 -7.61
CA PRO A 39 18.03 -5.78 -8.12
C PRO A 39 18.17 -4.79 -9.28
N SER A 40 19.18 -3.93 -9.22
CA SER A 40 19.52 -2.97 -10.29
C SER A 40 19.83 -3.65 -11.63
N GLY A 41 19.75 -4.99 -11.68
CA GLY A 41 19.81 -5.83 -12.86
C GLY A 41 18.60 -6.73 -13.08
N ILE A 42 17.35 -6.35 -12.73
CA ILE A 42 16.20 -6.99 -13.40
C ILE A 42 16.25 -6.59 -14.88
N TYR A 43 16.93 -7.40 -15.68
CA TYR A 43 17.11 -7.17 -17.10
C TYR A 43 15.72 -7.08 -17.77
N ASP A 44 15.50 -6.03 -18.57
CA ASP A 44 14.32 -5.89 -19.44
C ASP A 44 14.20 -7.04 -20.46
N ASP A 45 15.22 -7.90 -20.56
CA ASP A 45 15.12 -9.21 -21.19
C ASP A 45 14.30 -10.15 -20.28
N GLU A 46 13.00 -10.26 -20.59
CA GLU A 46 11.94 -11.08 -19.94
C GLU A 46 12.26 -12.58 -19.72
N LYS A 47 13.49 -13.04 -19.95
CA LYS A 47 13.85 -14.47 -20.00
C LYS A 47 14.12 -15.11 -18.64
N TYR A 48 14.55 -14.36 -17.61
CA TYR A 48 14.80 -14.92 -16.28
C TYR A 48 14.46 -13.91 -15.18
N VAL A 49 13.46 -14.24 -14.36
CA VAL A 49 13.05 -13.43 -13.20
C VAL A 49 13.39 -14.21 -11.92
N GLY A 50 14.25 -13.63 -11.10
CA GLY A 50 14.71 -14.22 -9.85
C GLY A 50 15.51 -13.21 -9.02
N THR A 51 15.95 -13.67 -7.85
CA THR A 51 16.70 -12.85 -6.89
C THR A 51 18.02 -13.53 -6.56
N ASP A 52 19.13 -12.79 -6.65
CA ASP A 52 20.43 -13.22 -6.15
C ASP A 52 20.55 -12.88 -4.66
N ILE A 53 20.79 -13.88 -3.82
CA ILE A 53 20.94 -13.78 -2.36
C ILE A 53 22.19 -14.55 -1.97
N ASP A 54 23.18 -13.87 -1.38
CA ASP A 54 24.45 -14.48 -0.96
C ASP A 54 25.17 -15.28 -2.07
N GLY A 55 25.08 -14.81 -3.33
CA GLY A 55 25.65 -15.48 -4.50
C GLY A 55 24.83 -16.68 -5.00
N ALA A 56 23.67 -16.94 -4.39
CA ALA A 56 22.71 -17.93 -4.81
C ALA A 56 21.52 -17.31 -5.56
N PHE A 57 21.21 -17.83 -6.75
CA PHE A 57 20.09 -17.32 -7.55
C PHE A 57 18.81 -18.13 -7.30
N TYR A 58 17.78 -17.45 -6.82
CA TYR A 58 16.45 -17.99 -6.57
C TYR A 58 15.49 -17.55 -7.67
N GLY A 59 15.11 -18.48 -8.55
CA GLY A 59 14.32 -18.18 -9.75
C GLY A 59 12.90 -18.71 -9.68
N CYS A 60 11.97 -18.02 -10.35
CA CYS A 60 10.64 -18.57 -10.61
C CYS A 60 10.68 -19.48 -11.84
N ASN A 61 10.10 -20.67 -11.71
CA ASN A 61 10.00 -21.62 -12.80
C ASN A 61 9.14 -21.14 -13.98
N TYR A 62 8.22 -20.19 -13.77
CA TYR A 62 7.44 -19.60 -14.86
C TYR A 62 8.30 -18.77 -15.83
N SER A 63 9.49 -18.32 -15.42
CA SER A 63 10.42 -17.65 -16.33
C SER A 63 10.90 -18.57 -17.45
N PHE A 64 10.86 -19.89 -17.26
CA PHE A 64 11.22 -20.88 -18.29
C PHE A 64 10.09 -21.21 -19.27
N ILE A 65 8.84 -20.89 -18.92
CA ILE A 65 7.68 -21.16 -19.74
C ILE A 65 7.53 -19.99 -20.71
N GLU A 66 8.26 -20.03 -21.83
CA GLU A 66 8.07 -19.12 -22.97
C GLU A 66 6.57 -18.93 -23.22
N LYS A 67 6.12 -17.68 -23.43
CA LYS A 67 4.82 -17.13 -23.93
C LYS A 67 3.76 -18.11 -24.48
N MET A 68 3.56 -19.26 -23.85
CA MET A 68 2.57 -20.25 -24.17
C MET A 68 1.32 -19.80 -23.44
N ASN A 69 0.20 -19.86 -24.15
CA ASN A 69 -1.12 -19.72 -23.55
C ASN A 69 -1.16 -20.59 -22.29
N CYS A 70 -1.08 -19.96 -21.11
CA CYS A 70 -1.00 -20.57 -19.79
C CYS A 70 -2.22 -21.46 -19.59
N SER A 71 -2.14 -22.68 -20.12
CA SER A 71 -3.04 -23.76 -19.76
C SER A 71 -2.59 -24.22 -18.38
N PRO A 72 -3.50 -24.57 -17.45
CA PRO A 72 -3.11 -25.04 -16.12
C PRO A 72 -2.16 -26.25 -16.24
N ILE A 73 -0.87 -26.05 -15.98
CA ILE A 73 0.16 -27.12 -16.14
C ILE A 73 0.09 -28.09 -14.93
N GLY A 74 -0.63 -27.70 -13.87
CA GLY A 74 -0.66 -28.48 -12.62
C GLY A 74 0.72 -28.52 -11.96
N ALA A 75 1.49 -27.45 -12.09
CA ALA A 75 2.80 -27.31 -11.48
C ALA A 75 2.68 -27.50 -9.96
N LYS A 76 3.72 -28.07 -9.38
CA LYS A 76 3.91 -28.37 -7.94
C LYS A 76 5.19 -27.74 -7.40
N PHE A 77 6.13 -27.41 -8.29
CA PHE A 77 7.41 -26.82 -7.95
C PHE A 77 7.55 -25.45 -8.63
N PHE A 78 7.71 -24.40 -7.84
CA PHE A 78 7.53 -23.01 -8.29
C PHE A 78 8.81 -22.19 -8.28
N TYR A 79 9.61 -22.38 -7.25
CA TYR A 79 10.86 -21.70 -7.05
C TYR A 79 11.96 -22.72 -6.84
N PHE A 80 13.18 -22.37 -7.24
CA PHE A 80 14.33 -23.24 -7.13
C PHE A 80 15.57 -22.40 -6.89
N ASN A 81 16.54 -23.00 -6.21
CA ASN A 81 17.88 -22.48 -6.10
C ASN A 81 18.71 -23.00 -7.29
N SER A 82 19.18 -22.08 -8.13
CA SER A 82 19.87 -22.38 -9.38
C SER A 82 21.41 -22.42 -9.25
N SER A 83 21.92 -22.20 -8.05
CA SER A 83 23.36 -22.11 -7.75
C SER A 83 24.10 -23.41 -8.04
N GLY A 84 23.38 -24.53 -8.06
CA GLY A 84 23.85 -25.87 -8.40
C GLY A 84 23.86 -26.17 -9.90
N GLY A 85 24.57 -25.40 -10.72
CA GLY A 85 25.15 -25.85 -11.99
C GLY A 85 24.25 -26.18 -13.20
N ILE A 86 23.01 -26.69 -13.05
CA ILE A 86 22.18 -27.14 -14.19
C ILE A 86 21.46 -25.99 -14.89
N ALA A 87 20.92 -25.03 -14.13
CA ALA A 87 20.22 -23.88 -14.71
C ALA A 87 21.13 -22.96 -15.54
N LYS A 88 22.45 -23.00 -15.30
CA LYS A 88 23.45 -22.30 -16.13
C LYS A 88 23.82 -23.06 -17.41
N GLN A 89 23.54 -24.36 -17.49
CA GLN A 89 24.00 -25.25 -18.57
C GLN A 89 22.93 -25.64 -19.58
N ASP A 90 21.65 -25.64 -19.21
CA ASP A 90 20.54 -25.95 -20.13
C ASP A 90 19.50 -24.80 -20.16
N PRO A 91 19.40 -24.03 -21.26
CA PRO A 91 18.60 -22.80 -21.29
C PRO A 91 17.08 -23.02 -21.25
N LYS A 92 16.58 -24.26 -21.33
CA LYS A 92 15.15 -24.60 -21.27
C LYS A 92 14.88 -25.89 -20.47
N PRO A 93 14.72 -25.82 -19.15
CA PRO A 93 14.24 -26.96 -18.37
C PRO A 93 12.90 -27.47 -18.90
N SER A 94 12.74 -28.81 -19.00
CA SER A 94 11.47 -29.44 -19.36
C SER A 94 10.36 -29.03 -18.39
N VAL A 95 9.12 -28.90 -18.90
CA VAL A 95 7.91 -28.73 -18.07
C VAL A 95 7.77 -29.83 -17.02
N ASP A 96 8.36 -31.01 -17.27
CA ASP A 96 8.38 -32.13 -16.32
C ASP A 96 8.96 -31.74 -14.96
N ILE A 97 9.90 -30.81 -14.91
CA ILE A 97 10.50 -30.29 -13.68
C ILE A 97 9.46 -29.65 -12.76
N LEU A 98 8.40 -29.09 -13.33
CA LEU A 98 7.35 -28.39 -12.60
C LEU A 98 6.37 -29.35 -11.96
N VAL A 99 6.28 -30.59 -12.45
CA VAL A 99 5.25 -31.57 -12.03
C VAL A 99 5.85 -32.84 -11.42
N ASN A 100 7.12 -33.14 -11.74
CA ASN A 100 7.82 -34.35 -11.34
C ASN A 100 8.95 -34.03 -10.35
N ARG A 101 8.78 -34.53 -9.13
CA ARG A 101 9.76 -34.40 -8.04
C ARG A 101 11.16 -34.89 -8.42
N GLN A 102 11.26 -36.01 -9.14
CA GLN A 102 12.56 -36.58 -9.53
C GLN A 102 13.29 -35.66 -10.50
N GLU A 103 12.57 -34.95 -11.37
CA GLU A 103 13.14 -33.96 -12.28
C GLU A 103 13.50 -32.67 -11.53
N TYR A 104 12.62 -32.18 -10.63
CA TYR A 104 12.89 -31.02 -9.78
C TYR A 104 14.18 -31.20 -8.96
N MET A 105 14.36 -32.35 -8.34
CA MET A 105 15.54 -32.69 -7.52
C MET A 105 16.85 -32.75 -8.31
N LYS A 106 16.83 -32.64 -9.65
CA LYS A 106 18.06 -32.58 -10.46
C LYS A 106 18.64 -31.17 -10.51
N ILE A 107 17.85 -30.11 -10.31
CA ILE A 107 18.21 -28.73 -10.72
C ILE A 107 19.03 -27.97 -9.67
N GLY A 108 19.10 -28.47 -8.44
CA GLY A 108 19.88 -27.85 -7.39
C GLY A 108 20.10 -28.77 -6.20
N ASP A 109 20.73 -28.22 -5.17
CA ASP A 109 20.78 -28.84 -3.85
C ASP A 109 19.33 -29.05 -3.37
N ARG A 110 19.08 -30.09 -2.55
CA ARG A 110 17.74 -30.55 -2.10
C ARG A 110 16.97 -29.55 -1.21
N GLU A 111 17.18 -28.27 -1.45
CA GLU A 111 16.53 -27.13 -0.82
C GLU A 111 15.11 -26.97 -1.35
N LEU A 112 14.16 -26.85 -0.42
CA LEU A 112 12.77 -26.56 -0.69
C LEU A 112 12.58 -25.05 -0.58
N VAL A 113 12.39 -24.40 -1.72
CA VAL A 113 12.18 -22.96 -1.77
C VAL A 113 10.69 -22.67 -1.77
N VAL A 114 10.24 -21.85 -0.82
CA VAL A 114 8.89 -21.25 -0.82
C VAL A 114 9.05 -19.77 -1.10
N ARG A 115 8.19 -19.23 -1.96
CA ARG A 115 8.12 -17.79 -2.17
C ARG A 115 7.08 -17.18 -1.23
N CYS A 116 7.27 -15.93 -0.90
CA CYS A 116 6.25 -15.09 -0.30
C CYS A 116 6.12 -13.77 -1.03
N PHE A 117 4.97 -13.13 -0.88
CA PHE A 117 4.69 -11.84 -1.49
C PHE A 117 3.94 -10.95 -0.51
N ARG A 118 4.18 -9.64 -0.61
CA ARG A 118 3.56 -8.65 0.26
C ARG A 118 2.18 -8.28 -0.27
N TYR A 119 1.19 -8.25 0.60
CA TYR A 119 -0.14 -7.74 0.24
C TYR A 119 -0.85 -7.11 1.44
N GLY A 120 -1.50 -5.97 1.22
CA GLY A 120 -2.20 -5.23 2.26
C GLY A 120 -1.25 -4.31 3.00
N ASP A 121 -1.06 -4.55 4.30
CA ASP A 121 -0.05 -3.84 5.09
C ASP A 121 1.35 -4.11 4.53
N VAL A 122 2.19 -3.08 4.54
CA VAL A 122 3.57 -3.06 4.03
C VAL A 122 4.40 -4.20 4.64
N ASP A 123 4.06 -4.59 5.87
CA ASP A 123 4.79 -5.59 6.64
C ASP A 123 4.13 -7.00 6.58
N SER A 124 2.98 -7.17 5.90
CA SER A 124 2.28 -8.46 5.79
C SER A 124 2.70 -9.26 4.56
N MET A 125 3.31 -10.43 4.79
CA MET A 125 3.72 -11.38 3.76
C MET A 125 2.86 -12.63 3.75
N TYR A 126 2.59 -13.14 2.55
CA TYR A 126 1.74 -14.28 2.30
C TYR A 126 2.44 -15.36 1.50
N VAL A 127 2.05 -16.60 1.77
CA VAL A 127 2.45 -17.81 1.03
C VAL A 127 1.17 -18.46 0.51
N PHE A 128 1.13 -18.88 -0.76
CA PHE A 128 -0.03 -19.61 -1.28
C PHE A 128 -0.23 -20.91 -0.52
N THR A 129 -1.49 -21.24 -0.22
CA THR A 129 -1.81 -22.43 0.59
C THR A 129 -1.40 -23.72 -0.11
N GLU A 130 -1.50 -23.77 -1.43
CA GLU A 130 -1.08 -24.91 -2.24
C GLU A 130 0.43 -25.10 -2.19
N GLU A 131 1.22 -24.02 -2.23
CA GLU A 131 2.69 -24.09 -2.07
C GLU A 131 3.09 -24.51 -0.66
N ALA A 132 2.42 -23.95 0.35
CA ALA A 132 2.65 -24.31 1.75
C ALA A 132 2.41 -25.80 1.99
N ILE A 133 1.28 -26.34 1.49
CA ILE A 133 0.94 -27.76 1.60
C ILE A 133 1.99 -28.62 0.91
N GLU A 134 2.38 -28.27 -0.32
CA GLU A 134 3.31 -29.10 -1.08
C GLU A 134 4.71 -29.09 -0.46
N VAL A 135 5.20 -27.94 0.02
CA VAL A 135 6.49 -27.87 0.73
C VAL A 135 6.48 -28.69 2.02
N ILE A 136 5.41 -28.58 2.84
CA ILE A 136 5.28 -29.39 4.06
C ILE A 136 5.26 -30.88 3.70
N ARG A 137 4.49 -31.26 2.68
CA ARG A 137 4.40 -32.66 2.21
C ARG A 137 5.77 -33.18 1.81
N LEU A 138 6.52 -32.43 1.00
CA LEU A 138 7.84 -32.80 0.52
C LEU A 138 8.85 -32.94 1.68
N ALA A 139 8.83 -32.02 2.63
CA ALA A 139 9.72 -32.09 3.78
C ALA A 139 9.41 -33.32 4.66
N LEU A 140 8.14 -33.62 4.89
CA LEU A 140 7.71 -34.83 5.59
C LEU A 140 8.10 -36.11 4.85
N MET A 141 8.02 -36.12 3.51
CA MET A 141 8.52 -37.24 2.68
C MET A 141 10.02 -37.46 2.90
N ASP A 142 10.82 -36.39 2.93
CA ASP A 142 12.27 -36.48 3.15
C ASP A 142 12.63 -36.91 4.57
N GLN A 143 11.75 -36.64 5.54
CA GLN A 143 11.87 -37.13 6.92
C GLN A 143 11.36 -38.58 7.10
N GLY A 144 10.69 -39.16 6.11
CA GLY A 144 10.08 -40.49 6.22
C GLY A 144 8.80 -40.53 7.06
N THR A 145 8.13 -39.39 7.26
CA THR A 145 6.94 -39.26 8.12
C THR A 145 5.68 -39.21 7.26
N THR A 146 4.90 -40.30 7.22
CA THR A 146 3.66 -40.37 6.43
C THR A 146 2.37 -40.24 7.24
N GLU A 147 2.43 -40.40 8.56
CA GLU A 147 1.26 -40.40 9.45
C GLU A 147 0.54 -39.04 9.50
N GLU A 148 1.29 -37.95 9.30
CA GLU A 148 0.81 -36.57 9.30
C GLU A 148 -0.02 -36.20 8.04
N TYR A 149 -0.02 -37.03 6.99
CA TYR A 149 -0.66 -36.67 5.71
C TYR A 149 -2.17 -36.53 5.80
N ALA A 150 -2.83 -37.30 6.66
CA ALA A 150 -4.27 -37.16 6.85
C ALA A 150 -4.64 -35.77 7.38
N LYS A 151 -3.84 -35.27 8.33
CA LYS A 151 -3.98 -33.92 8.90
C LYS A 151 -3.60 -32.84 7.91
N LEU A 152 -2.54 -33.03 7.12
CA LEU A 152 -2.18 -32.08 6.06
C LEU A 152 -3.29 -31.97 4.99
N ASN A 153 -3.90 -33.10 4.62
CA ASN A 153 -5.00 -33.12 3.65
C ASN A 153 -6.28 -32.47 4.19
N SER A 154 -6.50 -32.41 5.51
CA SER A 154 -7.65 -31.66 6.04
C SER A 154 -7.49 -30.15 5.84
N TYR A 155 -6.27 -29.61 5.96
CA TYR A 155 -6.00 -28.21 5.61
C TYR A 155 -6.25 -27.93 4.13
N SER A 156 -5.85 -28.85 3.24
CA SER A 156 -6.14 -28.73 1.81
C SER A 156 -7.64 -28.65 1.51
N ALA A 157 -8.47 -29.40 2.23
CA ALA A 157 -9.92 -29.37 2.07
C ALA A 157 -10.56 -28.11 2.69
N GLU A 158 -9.97 -27.58 3.77
CA GLU A 158 -10.42 -26.35 4.42
C GLU A 158 -10.13 -25.10 3.57
N TRP A 159 -8.97 -25.07 2.91
CA TRP A 159 -8.51 -23.92 2.12
C TRP A 159 -8.99 -23.93 0.66
N ASP A 160 -9.64 -25.02 0.23
CA ASP A 160 -10.32 -25.08 -1.07
C ASP A 160 -11.43 -24.02 -1.15
N THR A 161 -11.25 -23.07 -2.07
CA THR A 161 -12.17 -21.96 -2.29
C THR A 161 -13.48 -22.39 -2.96
N LYS A 162 -13.51 -23.59 -3.57
CA LYS A 162 -14.59 -24.11 -4.43
C LYS A 162 -14.94 -23.20 -5.61
N ASN A 163 -14.11 -22.19 -5.87
CA ASN A 163 -14.31 -21.21 -6.92
C ASN A 163 -13.05 -21.12 -7.76
N ALA A 164 -13.14 -21.53 -9.02
CA ALA A 164 -12.00 -21.56 -9.94
C ALA A 164 -11.36 -20.19 -10.21
N HIS A 165 -12.02 -19.09 -9.85
CA HIS A 165 -11.48 -17.74 -9.95
C HIS A 165 -10.81 -17.22 -8.68
N LEU A 166 -10.78 -18.03 -7.61
CA LEU A 166 -10.21 -17.67 -6.32
C LEU A 166 -9.10 -18.64 -5.93
N SER A 167 -7.98 -18.07 -5.50
CA SER A 167 -6.87 -18.77 -4.85
C SER A 167 -6.77 -18.33 -3.39
N SER A 168 -6.23 -19.17 -2.52
CA SER A 168 -6.07 -18.86 -1.10
C SER A 168 -4.60 -18.85 -0.68
N ALA A 169 -4.26 -17.89 0.18
CA ALA A 169 -2.94 -17.70 0.75
C ALA A 169 -3.05 -17.49 2.26
N ILE A 170 -1.99 -17.82 2.98
CA ILE A 170 -1.86 -17.65 4.43
C ILE A 170 -0.69 -16.73 4.74
N LEU A 171 -0.73 -16.09 5.90
CA LEU A 171 0.39 -15.29 6.40
C LEU A 171 1.66 -16.15 6.52
N LYS A 172 2.82 -15.56 6.24
CA LYS A 172 4.14 -16.18 6.43
C LYS A 172 4.30 -16.72 7.85
N SER A 173 3.86 -15.96 8.85
CA SER A 173 3.86 -16.38 10.25
C SER A 173 3.05 -17.67 10.46
N ARG A 174 1.86 -17.77 9.86
CA ARG A 174 1.04 -18.99 9.93
C ARG A 174 1.70 -20.17 9.22
N PHE A 175 2.40 -19.93 8.11
CA PHE A 175 3.19 -20.98 7.45
C PHE A 175 4.31 -21.51 8.36
N ILE A 176 5.05 -20.64 9.04
CA ILE A 176 6.10 -21.03 10.00
C ILE A 176 5.52 -21.81 11.19
N GLU A 177 4.34 -21.41 11.69
CA GLU A 177 3.62 -22.17 12.72
C GLU A 177 3.26 -23.57 12.23
N LEU A 178 2.81 -23.72 10.98
CA LEU A 178 2.49 -25.03 10.40
C LEU A 178 3.74 -25.91 10.29
N LEU A 179 4.89 -25.38 9.89
CA LEU A 179 6.15 -26.13 9.89
C LEU A 179 6.45 -26.73 11.27
N SER A 180 6.21 -25.95 12.32
CA SER A 180 6.37 -26.39 13.71
C SER A 180 5.30 -27.41 14.12
N GLU A 181 4.04 -27.18 13.73
CA GLU A 181 2.89 -28.05 14.01
C GLU A 181 3.06 -29.46 13.44
N PHE A 182 3.72 -29.58 12.28
CA PHE A 182 3.99 -30.83 11.59
C PHE A 182 5.37 -31.44 11.94
N ASN A 183 6.12 -30.84 12.88
CA ASN A 183 7.50 -31.24 13.22
C ASN A 183 8.41 -31.35 11.98
N VAL A 184 8.25 -30.41 11.05
CA VAL A 184 9.04 -30.36 9.82
C VAL A 184 10.47 -29.94 10.15
N ASN A 185 11.45 -30.63 9.58
CA ASN A 185 12.84 -30.21 9.61
C ASN A 185 13.02 -28.98 8.71
N GLN A 186 13.14 -27.81 9.33
CA GLN A 186 13.19 -26.54 8.63
C GLN A 186 14.56 -26.24 8.00
N SER A 187 15.61 -27.03 8.28
CA SER A 187 16.99 -26.78 7.81
C SER A 187 17.18 -26.76 6.29
N ASN A 188 16.27 -27.40 5.55
CA ASN A 188 16.28 -27.44 4.08
C ASN A 188 15.23 -26.52 3.46
N ILE A 189 14.51 -25.72 4.25
CA ILE A 189 13.47 -24.82 3.74
C ILE A 189 14.03 -23.41 3.65
N THR A 190 13.80 -22.76 2.51
CA THR A 190 14.17 -21.38 2.28
C THR A 190 12.95 -20.57 1.88
N ILE A 191 12.71 -19.44 2.56
CA ILE A 191 11.69 -18.47 2.22
C ILE A 191 12.34 -17.30 1.48
N VAL A 192 11.83 -16.96 0.30
CA VAL A 192 12.31 -15.85 -0.53
C VAL A 192 11.17 -14.95 -0.98
N ASP A 193 11.45 -13.69 -1.28
CA ASP A 193 10.46 -12.83 -1.94
C ASP A 193 10.14 -13.27 -3.37
N ASP A 194 8.89 -13.11 -3.77
CA ASP A 194 8.45 -13.32 -5.15
C ASP A 194 9.00 -12.21 -6.05
N ALA A 195 10.13 -12.50 -6.71
CA ALA A 195 10.76 -11.61 -7.68
C ALA A 195 9.82 -11.15 -8.82
N THR A 196 8.86 -11.98 -9.22
CA THR A 196 7.89 -11.62 -10.26
C THR A 196 6.94 -10.57 -9.73
N TYR A 197 6.42 -10.75 -8.52
CA TYR A 197 5.58 -9.78 -7.84
C TYR A 197 6.29 -8.43 -7.68
N LEU A 198 7.54 -8.42 -7.22
CA LEU A 198 8.34 -7.20 -7.07
C LEU A 198 8.49 -6.44 -8.40
N LEU A 199 8.76 -7.15 -9.50
CA LEU A 199 8.84 -6.57 -10.83
C LEU A 199 7.48 -6.01 -11.32
N GLN A 200 6.38 -6.71 -11.04
CA GLN A 200 5.04 -6.24 -11.40
C GLN A 200 4.67 -4.97 -10.62
N TYR A 201 5.02 -4.93 -9.34
CA TYR A 201 4.87 -3.76 -8.49
C TYR A 201 5.67 -2.57 -9.03
N GLU A 202 6.93 -2.80 -9.43
CA GLU A 202 7.77 -1.77 -10.01
C GLU A 202 7.19 -1.20 -11.32
N LYS A 203 6.73 -2.09 -12.19
CA LYS A 203 6.07 -1.71 -13.45
C LYS A 203 4.77 -0.94 -13.20
N SER A 204 4.06 -1.22 -12.11
CA SER A 204 2.78 -0.59 -11.77
C SER A 204 2.90 0.91 -11.54
N PHE A 205 3.90 1.39 -10.80
CA PHE A 205 4.03 2.84 -10.58
C PHE A 205 4.64 3.59 -11.78
N ARG A 206 5.28 2.88 -12.73
CA ARG A 206 5.81 3.45 -13.98
C ARG A 206 4.77 3.53 -15.10
N LYS A 207 3.76 2.65 -15.09
CA LYS A 207 2.76 2.52 -16.16
C LYS A 207 1.34 2.76 -15.64
N GLU A 208 0.60 3.63 -16.34
CA GLU A 208 -0.74 4.08 -15.95
C GLU A 208 -1.71 2.93 -15.63
N LEU A 209 -1.95 2.03 -16.59
CA LEU A 209 -2.89 0.92 -16.49
C LEU A 209 -2.15 -0.41 -16.49
N PHE A 210 -1.32 -0.62 -15.47
CA PHE A 210 -0.59 -1.86 -15.29
C PHE A 210 -1.07 -2.57 -14.01
N PRO A 211 -1.65 -3.78 -14.12
CA PRO A 211 -2.17 -4.52 -12.98
C PRO A 211 -1.02 -5.15 -12.19
N VAL A 212 -1.11 -5.13 -10.85
CA VAL A 212 -0.18 -5.85 -9.98
C VAL A 212 -0.75 -7.25 -9.74
N THR A 213 -0.11 -8.24 -10.36
CA THR A 213 -0.49 -9.66 -10.23
C THR A 213 0.66 -10.49 -9.69
N VAL A 214 0.32 -11.60 -9.05
CA VAL A 214 1.22 -12.70 -8.71
C VAL A 214 0.75 -13.96 -9.45
N MET A 215 1.68 -14.82 -9.87
CA MET A 215 1.33 -16.08 -10.52
C MET A 215 0.94 -17.12 -9.48
N ASN A 216 -0.24 -17.70 -9.56
CA ASN A 216 -0.65 -18.83 -8.71
C ASN A 216 0.06 -20.13 -9.14
N CYS A 217 -0.12 -21.20 -8.36
CA CYS A 217 0.44 -22.53 -8.60
C CYS A 217 0.08 -23.12 -9.96
N ASP A 218 -1.13 -22.87 -10.44
CA ASP A 218 -1.59 -23.34 -11.74
C ASP A 218 -1.09 -22.47 -12.91
N GLY A 219 -0.40 -21.37 -12.62
CA GLY A 219 0.10 -20.42 -13.62
C GLY A 219 -0.93 -19.37 -13.99
N THR A 220 -2.04 -19.32 -13.26
CA THR A 220 -3.04 -18.27 -13.43
C THR A 220 -2.52 -17.00 -12.76
N PRO A 221 -2.46 -15.85 -13.47
CA PRO A 221 -2.19 -14.57 -12.83
C PRO A 221 -3.37 -14.20 -11.93
N VAL A 222 -3.10 -14.01 -10.65
CA VAL A 222 -4.07 -13.60 -9.65
C VAL A 222 -3.64 -12.29 -9.00
N MET A 223 -4.57 -11.59 -8.39
CA MET A 223 -4.33 -10.35 -7.68
C MET A 223 -5.18 -10.31 -6.42
N SER A 224 -4.75 -9.55 -5.43
CA SER A 224 -5.55 -9.36 -4.22
C SER A 224 -6.84 -8.57 -4.50
N ASP A 225 -7.75 -8.55 -3.53
CA ASP A 225 -8.96 -7.76 -3.56
C ASP A 225 -8.67 -6.25 -3.72
N VAL A 226 -7.70 -5.69 -2.99
CA VAL A 226 -7.29 -4.29 -3.16
C VAL A 226 -6.75 -4.00 -4.56
N ASN A 227 -5.86 -4.85 -5.09
CA ASN A 227 -5.28 -4.65 -6.41
C ASN A 227 -6.35 -4.79 -7.51
N ALA A 228 -7.28 -5.74 -7.35
CA ALA A 228 -8.43 -5.90 -8.24
C ALA A 228 -9.35 -4.69 -8.23
N MET A 229 -9.75 -4.24 -7.05
CA MET A 229 -10.62 -3.07 -6.87
C MET A 229 -9.97 -1.83 -7.46
N PHE A 230 -8.69 -1.60 -7.18
CA PHE A 230 -7.97 -0.45 -7.71
C PHE A 230 -7.79 -0.54 -9.23
N TYR A 231 -7.48 -1.72 -9.78
CA TYR A 231 -7.38 -1.89 -11.24
C TYR A 231 -8.72 -1.66 -11.95
N ILE A 232 -9.83 -2.09 -11.35
CA ILE A 232 -11.18 -1.77 -11.82
C ILE A 232 -11.42 -0.26 -11.76
N PHE A 233 -11.12 0.38 -10.64
CA PHE A 233 -11.25 1.82 -10.45
C PHE A 233 -10.44 2.62 -11.48
N GLN A 234 -9.16 2.28 -11.69
CA GLN A 234 -8.33 2.91 -12.70
C GLN A 234 -8.90 2.72 -14.12
N SER A 235 -9.33 1.50 -14.44
CA SER A 235 -9.84 1.17 -15.77
C SER A 235 -11.19 1.81 -16.11
N ILE A 236 -11.98 2.16 -15.10
CA ILE A 236 -13.39 2.54 -15.25
C ILE A 236 -13.66 3.98 -14.83
N VAL A 237 -13.02 4.45 -13.74
CA VAL A 237 -13.28 5.74 -13.11
C VAL A 237 -12.23 6.77 -13.50
N CYS A 238 -10.94 6.41 -13.50
CA CYS A 238 -9.87 7.37 -13.72
C CYS A 238 -9.88 7.98 -15.13
N GLY A 239 -9.38 9.22 -15.21
CA GLY A 239 -9.33 10.00 -16.45
C GLY A 239 -10.69 10.50 -16.93
N ARG A 240 -11.72 10.53 -16.06
CA ARG A 240 -13.08 10.95 -16.42
C ARG A 240 -13.58 12.01 -15.45
N GLN A 241 -14.26 13.01 -15.99
CA GLN A 241 -14.85 14.11 -15.21
C GLN A 241 -16.24 13.72 -14.71
N TRP A 242 -16.30 13.00 -13.58
CA TRP A 242 -17.57 12.53 -12.99
C TRP A 242 -18.44 13.66 -12.44
N ALA A 243 -17.82 14.78 -12.00
CA ALA A 243 -18.53 15.98 -11.52
C ALA A 243 -19.51 16.55 -12.56
N LEU A 244 -19.23 16.43 -13.86
CA LEU A 244 -20.13 16.90 -14.92
C LEU A 244 -21.44 16.09 -15.02
N TYR A 245 -21.52 14.95 -14.37
CA TYR A 245 -22.65 14.02 -14.45
C TYR A 245 -23.37 13.80 -13.12
N GLU A 246 -23.06 14.58 -12.09
CA GLU A 246 -23.57 14.39 -10.73
C GLU A 246 -25.11 14.33 -10.66
N LYS A 247 -25.79 15.06 -11.53
CA LYS A 247 -27.27 15.10 -11.62
C LYS A 247 -27.86 14.20 -12.71
N ASP A 248 -27.04 13.38 -13.37
CA ASP A 248 -27.49 12.51 -14.46
C ASP A 248 -27.93 11.15 -13.94
N ARG A 249 -29.23 10.85 -14.04
CA ARG A 249 -29.82 9.55 -13.65
C ARG A 249 -29.15 8.34 -14.31
N ARG A 250 -28.51 8.52 -15.47
CA ARG A 250 -27.75 7.46 -16.16
C ARG A 250 -26.47 7.09 -15.41
N VAL A 251 -25.86 8.05 -14.71
CA VAL A 251 -24.71 7.81 -13.84
C VAL A 251 -25.11 7.09 -12.58
N GLU A 252 -26.26 7.41 -11.97
CA GLU A 252 -26.77 6.68 -10.81
C GLU A 252 -26.97 5.18 -11.12
N LYS A 253 -27.58 4.87 -12.28
CA LYS A 253 -27.74 3.48 -12.75
C LYS A 253 -26.39 2.78 -12.96
N PHE A 254 -25.42 3.51 -13.50
CA PHE A 254 -24.06 3.00 -13.69
C PHE A 254 -23.36 2.76 -12.34
N LYS A 255 -23.37 3.74 -11.43
CA LYS A 255 -22.82 3.66 -10.06
C LYS A 255 -23.37 2.45 -9.33
N LYS A 256 -24.68 2.19 -9.40
CA LYS A 256 -25.28 0.98 -8.82
C LYS A 256 -24.67 -0.32 -9.37
N THR A 257 -24.39 -0.38 -10.67
CA THR A 257 -23.73 -1.55 -11.29
C THR A 257 -22.26 -1.64 -10.88
N TYR A 258 -21.56 -0.51 -10.86
CA TYR A 258 -20.16 -0.40 -10.45
C TYR A 258 -19.97 -0.86 -9.00
N PHE A 259 -20.70 -0.29 -8.05
CA PHE A 259 -20.59 -0.64 -6.65
C PHE A 259 -21.07 -2.07 -6.38
N GLY A 260 -22.03 -2.59 -7.15
CA GLY A 260 -22.38 -4.00 -7.11
C GLY A 260 -21.19 -4.91 -7.43
N VAL A 261 -20.38 -4.55 -8.43
CA VAL A 261 -19.12 -5.27 -8.73
C VAL A 261 -18.10 -5.08 -7.61
N MET A 262 -17.86 -3.85 -7.14
CA MET A 262 -16.87 -3.58 -6.08
C MET A 262 -17.19 -4.32 -4.77
N ASN A 263 -18.47 -4.46 -4.42
CA ASN A 263 -18.90 -5.17 -3.22
C ASN A 263 -18.55 -6.66 -3.27
N GLU A 264 -18.55 -7.30 -4.45
CA GLU A 264 -18.08 -8.70 -4.59
C GLU A 264 -16.62 -8.87 -4.14
N TYR A 265 -15.79 -7.82 -4.30
CA TYR A 265 -14.39 -7.84 -3.87
C TYR A 265 -14.22 -7.44 -2.40
N LEU A 266 -15.02 -6.49 -1.90
CA LEU A 266 -15.02 -6.10 -0.50
C LEU A 266 -15.41 -7.23 0.46
N GLU A 267 -16.24 -8.16 0.00
CA GLU A 267 -16.70 -9.30 0.79
C GLU A 267 -15.72 -10.49 0.76
N LEU A 268 -14.60 -10.40 0.03
CA LEU A 268 -13.59 -11.44 0.01
C LEU A 268 -12.91 -11.58 1.37
N LYS A 269 -12.63 -12.82 1.75
CA LYS A 269 -11.88 -13.12 2.97
C LYS A 269 -10.42 -12.71 2.79
N GLU A 270 -9.80 -12.32 3.90
CA GLU A 270 -8.36 -12.10 3.94
C GLU A 270 -7.59 -13.33 3.43
N GLY A 271 -6.51 -13.09 2.68
CA GLY A 271 -5.73 -14.14 2.02
C GLY A 271 -6.36 -14.67 0.72
N TYR A 272 -7.51 -14.18 0.26
CA TYR A 272 -8.09 -14.60 -1.01
C TYR A 272 -7.57 -13.73 -2.17
N PHE A 273 -7.22 -14.39 -3.27
CA PHE A 273 -6.74 -13.76 -4.50
C PHE A 273 -7.68 -14.08 -5.65
N VAL A 274 -7.94 -13.10 -6.51
CA VAL A 274 -8.85 -13.21 -7.64
C VAL A 274 -8.07 -13.31 -8.94
N SER A 275 -8.46 -14.23 -9.82
CA SER A 275 -7.90 -14.32 -11.17
C SER A 275 -8.06 -13.01 -11.96
N LEU A 276 -6.99 -12.62 -12.67
CA LEU A 276 -7.01 -11.47 -13.59
C LEU A 276 -8.15 -11.61 -14.62
N GLU A 277 -8.41 -12.83 -15.11
CA GLU A 277 -9.51 -13.10 -16.04
C GLU A 277 -10.86 -12.66 -15.49
N LYS A 278 -11.18 -12.97 -14.22
CA LYS A 278 -12.44 -12.51 -13.60
C LYS A 278 -12.49 -10.98 -13.58
N VAL A 279 -11.41 -10.33 -13.17
CA VAL A 279 -11.33 -8.87 -13.07
C VAL A 279 -11.51 -8.21 -14.43
N GLU A 280 -10.88 -8.74 -15.48
CA GLU A 280 -11.04 -8.25 -16.86
C GLU A 280 -12.47 -8.45 -17.40
N ARG A 281 -13.15 -9.55 -17.04
CA ARG A 281 -14.57 -9.75 -17.37
C ARG A 281 -15.45 -8.71 -16.69
N ASP A 282 -15.18 -8.38 -15.43
CA ASP A 282 -15.90 -7.34 -14.69
C ASP A 282 -15.65 -5.95 -15.26
N ILE A 283 -14.41 -5.61 -15.59
CA ILE A 283 -14.07 -4.38 -16.33
C ILE A 283 -14.82 -4.32 -17.66
N SER A 284 -14.85 -5.43 -18.40
CA SER A 284 -15.56 -5.51 -19.68
C SER A 284 -17.07 -5.30 -19.53
N LYS A 285 -17.68 -5.87 -18.48
CA LYS A 285 -19.08 -5.65 -18.10
C LYS A 285 -19.36 -4.18 -17.80
N LEU A 286 -18.49 -3.52 -17.03
CA LEU A 286 -18.62 -2.10 -16.68
C LEU A 286 -18.43 -1.17 -17.88
N LYS A 287 -17.46 -1.46 -18.76
CA LYS A 287 -17.27 -0.74 -20.04
C LYS A 287 -18.51 -0.84 -20.94
N LYS A 288 -19.16 -2.01 -21.00
CA LYS A 288 -20.44 -2.19 -21.71
C LYS A 288 -21.55 -1.34 -21.08
N CYS A 289 -21.61 -1.29 -19.75
CA CYS A 289 -22.58 -0.47 -19.01
C CYS A 289 -22.41 1.04 -19.32
N ILE A 290 -21.17 1.54 -19.35
CA ILE A 290 -20.86 2.93 -19.74
C ILE A 290 -21.40 3.24 -21.14
N LYS A 291 -21.11 2.36 -22.12
CA LYS A 291 -21.58 2.51 -23.51
C LYS A 291 -23.11 2.52 -23.59
N ALA A 292 -23.77 1.58 -22.90
CA ALA A 292 -25.23 1.48 -22.88
C ALA A 292 -25.91 2.74 -22.30
N ASN A 293 -25.27 3.39 -21.33
CA ASN A 293 -25.76 4.61 -20.70
C ASN A 293 -25.37 5.90 -21.47
N LYS A 294 -24.67 5.80 -22.61
CA LYS A 294 -24.25 6.94 -23.45
C LYS A 294 -23.53 8.04 -22.66
N LEU A 295 -22.68 7.65 -21.71
CA LEU A 295 -21.86 8.58 -20.96
C LEU A 295 -20.71 9.04 -21.89
N LYS A 296 -20.81 10.26 -22.44
CA LYS A 296 -19.73 10.87 -23.24
C LYS A 296 -18.52 11.12 -22.33
N GLN A 297 -17.29 11.01 -22.83
CA GLN A 297 -16.11 11.23 -21.98
C GLN A 297 -15.05 12.01 -22.74
N ALA A 298 -14.70 13.20 -22.22
CA ALA A 298 -13.35 13.70 -22.40
C ALA A 298 -12.45 12.90 -21.46
N THR A 299 -11.37 12.35 -21.99
CA THR A 299 -10.32 11.73 -21.19
C THR A 299 -9.19 12.71 -20.99
N PHE A 300 -8.67 12.82 -19.77
CA PHE A 300 -7.48 13.61 -19.48
C PHE A 300 -6.36 12.71 -18.93
N ASP A 301 -5.12 13.19 -19.02
CA ASP A 301 -3.95 12.48 -18.52
C ASP A 301 -3.86 12.59 -17.00
N TYR A 302 -4.66 11.79 -16.29
CA TYR A 302 -4.67 11.71 -14.83
C TYR A 302 -3.38 11.12 -14.25
N PHE A 303 -2.53 10.53 -15.10
CA PHE A 303 -1.31 9.85 -14.68
C PHE A 303 -0.04 10.62 -14.99
N LEU A 304 -0.14 11.80 -15.62
CA LEU A 304 1.03 12.63 -15.96
C LEU A 304 2.10 11.80 -16.70
N LYS A 305 1.72 11.14 -17.80
CA LYS A 305 2.55 10.16 -18.52
C LYS A 305 3.87 10.71 -19.03
N LYS A 306 3.94 12.02 -19.21
CA LYS A 306 5.14 12.73 -19.69
C LYS A 306 6.24 12.84 -18.63
N TYR A 307 5.91 12.58 -17.37
CA TYR A 307 6.82 12.80 -16.24
C TYR A 307 7.16 11.47 -15.56
N ALA A 308 8.41 11.29 -15.17
CA ALA A 308 8.83 10.21 -14.30
C ALA A 308 8.28 10.43 -12.88
N HIS A 309 8.29 9.37 -12.07
CA HIS A 309 7.80 9.42 -10.69
C HIS A 309 8.65 10.29 -9.76
N SER A 310 9.95 10.39 -10.07
CA SER A 310 10.97 11.17 -9.37
C SER A 310 11.05 12.61 -9.84
N ASP A 311 10.32 12.98 -10.91
CA ASP A 311 10.33 14.34 -11.42
C ASP A 311 9.54 15.25 -10.48
N ASP A 312 9.94 16.52 -10.47
CA ASP A 312 9.20 17.60 -9.82
C ASP A 312 8.27 18.27 -10.84
N LEU A 313 7.00 18.43 -10.47
CA LEU A 313 6.01 19.11 -11.28
C LEU A 313 5.96 20.61 -10.89
N PRO A 314 6.18 21.52 -11.85
CA PRO A 314 6.00 22.95 -11.62
C PRO A 314 4.59 23.29 -11.12
N GLY A 315 4.49 24.29 -10.24
CA GLY A 315 3.25 24.71 -9.61
C GLY A 315 2.13 25.01 -10.61
N GLU A 316 2.44 25.69 -11.71
CA GLU A 316 1.45 26.05 -12.75
C GLU A 316 0.86 24.81 -13.42
N LEU A 317 1.71 23.83 -13.73
CA LEU A 317 1.28 22.56 -14.32
C LEU A 317 0.48 21.72 -13.31
N ASN A 318 0.79 21.83 -12.03
CA ASN A 318 0.00 21.24 -10.96
C ASN A 318 -1.41 21.85 -10.93
N VAL A 319 -1.54 23.19 -11.00
CA VAL A 319 -2.85 23.86 -11.09
C VAL A 319 -3.65 23.41 -12.32
N GLU A 320 -3.00 23.33 -13.50
CA GLU A 320 -3.65 22.83 -14.72
C GLU A 320 -4.13 21.38 -14.58
N PHE A 321 -3.33 20.53 -13.94
CA PHE A 321 -3.72 19.16 -13.62
C PHE A 321 -4.96 19.12 -12.73
N TRP A 322 -5.01 19.93 -11.65
CA TRP A 322 -6.17 20.01 -10.75
C TRP A 322 -7.44 20.50 -11.44
N LYS A 323 -7.32 21.47 -12.36
CA LYS A 323 -8.44 21.95 -13.17
C LYS A 323 -9.08 20.82 -13.98
N CYS A 324 -8.31 19.81 -14.40
CA CYS A 324 -8.86 18.66 -15.13
C CYS A 324 -9.85 17.82 -14.30
N PHE A 325 -9.77 17.88 -12.97
CA PHE A 325 -10.68 17.19 -12.06
C PHE A 325 -11.93 18.02 -11.70
N GLY A 326 -12.04 19.26 -12.18
CA GLY A 326 -13.16 20.15 -11.85
C GLY A 326 -12.99 20.89 -10.52
N ILE A 327 -11.80 20.85 -9.92
CA ILE A 327 -11.47 21.64 -8.75
C ILE A 327 -11.38 23.12 -9.17
N GLN A 328 -12.30 23.94 -8.68
CA GLN A 328 -12.15 25.39 -8.74
C GLN A 328 -11.06 25.78 -7.75
N GLU A 329 -10.03 26.51 -8.17
CA GLU A 329 -8.92 27.00 -7.32
C GLU A 329 -9.39 27.38 -5.89
N PRO A 330 -9.08 26.58 -4.84
CA PRO A 330 -9.37 26.98 -3.47
C PRO A 330 -8.10 26.93 -2.61
N GLN A 331 -7.69 28.08 -2.08
CA GLN A 331 -6.65 28.23 -1.03
C GLN A 331 -5.34 27.46 -1.24
N LEU A 332 -4.92 27.27 -2.48
CA LEU A 332 -3.62 26.70 -2.85
C LEU A 332 -2.50 27.74 -2.75
N SER A 333 -2.47 28.52 -1.67
CA SER A 333 -1.47 29.58 -1.44
C SER A 333 -0.03 29.04 -1.34
N GLU A 334 0.15 27.73 -1.28
CA GLU A 334 1.45 27.04 -1.21
C GLU A 334 1.93 26.45 -2.56
N ILE A 335 1.15 26.56 -3.65
CA ILE A 335 1.46 25.92 -4.95
C ILE A 335 2.54 26.64 -5.78
N ASN A 336 3.10 27.76 -5.33
CA ASN A 336 4.31 28.30 -5.99
C ASN A 336 5.55 27.40 -5.81
N SER A 337 5.42 26.28 -5.09
CA SER A 337 6.46 25.26 -4.94
C SER A 337 6.31 24.13 -5.97
N THR A 338 7.45 23.57 -6.37
CA THR A 338 7.53 22.32 -7.13
C THR A 338 7.05 21.16 -6.26
N VAL A 339 6.20 20.29 -6.83
CA VAL A 339 5.65 19.12 -6.12
C VAL A 339 6.09 17.84 -6.81
N PRO A 340 6.62 16.83 -6.08
CA PRO A 340 6.98 15.56 -6.69
C PRO A 340 5.79 14.90 -7.40
N VAL A 341 6.02 14.40 -8.61
CA VAL A 341 4.97 13.85 -9.48
C VAL A 341 4.22 12.69 -8.83
N HIS A 342 4.89 11.84 -8.05
CA HIS A 342 4.21 10.76 -7.32
C HIS A 342 3.17 11.30 -6.33
N LYS A 343 3.46 12.40 -5.61
CA LYS A 343 2.50 13.05 -4.71
C LYS A 343 1.32 13.63 -5.47
N THR A 344 1.56 14.32 -6.58
CA THR A 344 0.48 14.83 -7.44
C THR A 344 -0.42 13.70 -7.96
N ARG A 345 0.16 12.55 -8.34
CA ARG A 345 -0.60 11.36 -8.75
C ARG A 345 -1.45 10.81 -7.59
N MET A 346 -0.87 10.66 -6.40
CA MET A 346 -1.57 10.16 -5.20
C MET A 346 -2.78 11.03 -4.87
N PHE A 347 -2.58 12.33 -4.73
CA PHE A 347 -3.66 13.27 -4.46
C PHE A 347 -4.71 13.26 -5.59
N GLY A 348 -4.29 13.09 -6.85
CA GLY A 348 -5.19 12.97 -8.00
C GLY A 348 -6.11 11.75 -7.90
N PHE A 349 -5.58 10.60 -7.48
CA PHE A 349 -6.38 9.41 -7.20
C PHE A 349 -7.30 9.60 -6.00
N GLU A 350 -6.78 10.16 -4.92
CA GLU A 350 -7.53 10.47 -3.70
C GLU A 350 -8.75 11.34 -4.01
N TYR A 351 -8.55 12.39 -4.79
CA TYR A 351 -9.63 13.28 -5.21
C TYR A 351 -10.67 12.58 -6.08
N LEU A 352 -10.24 11.72 -7.00
CA LEU A 352 -11.18 10.92 -7.81
C LEU A 352 -12.01 9.97 -6.95
N ILE A 353 -11.40 9.38 -5.91
CA ILE A 353 -12.12 8.54 -4.95
C ILE A 353 -13.19 9.37 -4.25
N GLU A 354 -12.83 10.55 -3.73
CA GLU A 354 -13.77 11.45 -3.06
C GLU A 354 -14.92 11.90 -3.97
N CYS A 355 -14.63 12.25 -5.22
CA CYS A 355 -15.67 12.69 -6.15
C CYS A 355 -16.60 11.57 -6.61
N PHE A 356 -16.07 10.36 -6.70
CA PHE A 356 -16.81 9.25 -7.28
C PHE A 356 -17.58 8.43 -6.24
N CYS A 357 -17.00 8.22 -5.06
CA CYS A 357 -17.57 7.43 -3.96
C CYS A 357 -18.36 8.33 -3.01
N GLU A 358 -19.52 7.83 -2.55
CA GLU A 358 -20.31 8.53 -1.55
C GLU A 358 -19.57 8.61 -0.19
N PRO A 359 -19.79 9.66 0.63
CA PRO A 359 -19.08 9.85 1.90
C PRO A 359 -19.14 8.66 2.85
N GLU A 360 -20.24 7.91 2.87
CA GLU A 360 -20.46 6.77 3.78
C GLU A 360 -19.71 5.51 3.35
N MET A 361 -19.15 5.47 2.13
CA MET A 361 -18.47 4.29 1.59
C MET A 361 -17.03 4.14 2.11
N ILE A 362 -16.82 4.32 3.41
CA ILE A 362 -15.48 4.40 4.04
C ILE A 362 -14.64 3.16 3.73
N ASN A 363 -15.21 1.96 3.87
CA ASN A 363 -14.46 0.71 3.62
C ASN A 363 -13.98 0.60 2.16
N LEU A 364 -14.80 1.03 1.20
CA LEU A 364 -14.43 1.08 -0.20
C LEU A 364 -13.32 2.11 -0.44
N LYS A 365 -13.46 3.31 0.13
CA LYS A 365 -12.46 4.38 0.00
C LYS A 365 -11.11 3.94 0.57
N LEU A 366 -11.09 3.36 1.76
CA LEU A 366 -9.86 2.85 2.38
C LEU A 366 -9.19 1.77 1.52
N LYS A 367 -9.96 0.80 1.00
CA LYS A 367 -9.42 -0.24 0.09
C LYS A 367 -8.87 0.35 -1.21
N LEU A 368 -9.48 1.41 -1.74
CA LEU A 368 -8.95 2.10 -2.93
C LEU A 368 -7.69 2.90 -2.60
N VAL A 369 -7.60 3.51 -1.41
CA VAL A 369 -6.39 4.18 -0.91
C VAL A 369 -5.25 3.17 -0.73
N ASP A 370 -5.53 1.99 -0.16
CA ASP A 370 -4.55 0.89 -0.11
C ASP A 370 -3.99 0.58 -1.50
N GLY A 371 -4.86 0.63 -2.52
CA GLY A 371 -4.49 0.40 -3.92
C GLY A 371 -3.61 1.50 -4.51
N ILE A 372 -3.75 2.77 -4.07
CA ILE A 372 -2.90 3.89 -4.49
C ILE A 372 -1.45 3.61 -4.14
N SER A 373 -1.17 2.95 -3.02
CA SER A 373 0.21 2.62 -2.60
C SER A 373 0.99 1.88 -3.70
N THR A 374 0.32 1.05 -4.51
CA THR A 374 0.94 0.34 -5.66
C THR A 374 1.40 1.24 -6.81
N LYS A 375 1.09 2.54 -6.73
CA LYS A 375 1.50 3.59 -7.67
C LYS A 375 2.56 4.52 -7.07
N VAL A 376 3.11 4.16 -5.91
CA VAL A 376 4.11 4.92 -5.18
C VAL A 376 5.35 4.04 -5.01
N PRO A 377 6.57 4.58 -5.21
CA PRO A 377 7.77 3.81 -4.91
C PRO A 377 7.85 3.50 -3.42
N TRP A 378 8.36 2.30 -3.09
CA TRP A 378 8.28 1.74 -1.74
C TRP A 378 8.82 2.64 -0.62
N GLY A 379 9.93 3.35 -0.88
CA GLY A 379 10.54 4.27 0.08
C GLY A 379 9.66 5.46 0.51
N PHE A 380 8.55 5.72 -0.18
CA PHE A 380 7.67 6.87 0.09
C PHE A 380 6.29 6.47 0.66
N ILE A 381 5.99 5.18 0.80
CA ILE A 381 4.63 4.72 1.12
C ILE A 381 4.22 5.08 2.56
N LYS A 382 5.09 4.88 3.56
CA LYS A 382 4.69 4.90 4.98
C LYS A 382 4.18 6.27 5.44
N GLU A 383 4.80 7.37 5.01
CA GLU A 383 4.39 8.72 5.43
C GLU A 383 3.15 9.21 4.67
N ASP A 384 3.12 9.02 3.34
CA ASP A 384 2.05 9.55 2.51
C ASP A 384 0.73 8.72 2.63
N ASP A 385 0.80 7.39 2.87
CA ASP A 385 -0.39 6.53 3.08
C ASP A 385 -1.13 6.88 4.38
N ALA A 386 -0.39 7.09 5.48
CA ALA A 386 -0.97 7.44 6.77
C ALA A 386 -1.77 8.75 6.70
N GLY A 387 -1.23 9.76 6.00
CA GLY A 387 -1.90 11.05 5.79
C GLY A 387 -3.22 10.93 5.02
N MET A 388 -3.24 10.17 3.92
CA MET A 388 -4.46 9.96 3.13
C MET A 388 -5.54 9.22 3.92
N ARG A 389 -5.18 8.17 4.67
CA ARG A 389 -6.14 7.45 5.54
C ARG A 389 -6.76 8.37 6.57
N GLU A 390 -5.93 9.16 7.23
CA GLU A 390 -6.40 10.09 8.26
C GLU A 390 -7.36 11.13 7.66
N HIS A 391 -7.05 11.65 6.47
CA HIS A 391 -7.92 12.57 5.75
C HIS A 391 -9.30 11.94 5.41
N MET A 392 -9.31 10.72 4.88
CA MET A 392 -10.55 9.98 4.55
C MET A 392 -11.44 9.76 5.78
N ILE A 393 -10.83 9.35 6.91
CA ILE A 393 -11.55 9.13 8.17
C ILE A 393 -12.12 10.44 8.71
N LYS A 394 -11.34 11.53 8.67
CA LYS A 394 -11.78 12.86 9.10
C LYS A 394 -12.97 13.37 8.26
N GLN A 395 -12.95 13.19 6.95
CA GLN A 395 -14.04 13.61 6.07
C GLN A 395 -15.33 12.83 6.36
N ALA A 396 -15.23 11.52 6.57
CA ALA A 396 -16.38 10.70 6.92
C ALA A 396 -16.99 11.11 8.28
N ALA A 397 -16.14 11.36 9.29
CA ALA A 397 -16.59 11.84 10.61
C ALA A 397 -17.26 13.21 10.51
N LYS A 398 -16.73 14.11 9.68
CA LYS A 398 -17.33 15.41 9.40
C LYS A 398 -18.71 15.25 8.77
N HIS A 399 -18.85 14.42 7.74
CA HIS A 399 -20.14 14.17 7.09
C HIS A 399 -21.18 13.58 8.06
N GLU A 400 -20.78 12.62 8.90
CA GLU A 400 -21.66 12.04 9.93
C GLU A 400 -22.13 13.12 10.93
N SER A 401 -21.24 14.04 11.31
CA SER A 401 -21.59 15.17 12.19
C SER A 401 -22.57 16.14 11.54
N GLU A 402 -22.44 16.39 10.23
CA GLU A 402 -23.34 17.26 9.45
C GLU A 402 -24.74 16.62 9.29
N ILE A 403 -24.82 15.31 9.03
CA ILE A 403 -26.09 14.58 9.03
C ILE A 403 -26.76 14.69 10.40
N LYS A 404 -26.01 14.44 11.48
CA LYS A 404 -26.54 14.53 12.86
C LYS A 404 -27.03 15.94 13.18
N ALA A 405 -26.30 16.98 12.78
CA ALA A 405 -26.71 18.37 12.95
C ALA A 405 -28.00 18.69 12.17
N ASN A 406 -28.10 18.26 10.92
CA ASN A 406 -29.27 18.48 10.06
C ASN A 406 -30.52 17.73 10.54
N VAL A 407 -30.36 16.55 11.13
CA VAL A 407 -31.47 15.79 11.74
C VAL A 407 -31.97 16.48 13.02
N VAL A 408 -31.08 17.14 13.78
CA VAL A 408 -31.45 17.89 14.99
C VAL A 408 -32.14 19.21 14.65
N THR A 409 -31.78 19.87 13.55
CA THR A 409 -32.41 21.13 13.11
C THR A 409 -33.65 20.94 12.22
N GLY A 410 -33.83 19.77 11.60
CA GLY A 410 -34.94 19.48 10.68
C GLY A 410 -36.32 19.28 11.33
N ASN A 411 -36.41 19.25 12.66
CA ASN A 411 -37.68 19.11 13.40
C ASN A 411 -38.38 20.44 13.72
N SER A 412 -37.91 21.59 13.23
CA SER A 412 -38.56 22.89 13.49
C SER A 412 -39.51 23.40 12.39
N ASP A 413 -39.48 22.84 11.18
CA ASP A 413 -40.06 23.53 10.00
C ASP A 413 -41.39 22.97 9.48
N THR A 414 -42.04 22.05 10.19
CA THR A 414 -43.43 21.62 9.89
C THR A 414 -44.50 22.25 10.81
N ALA A 415 -44.18 23.31 11.55
CA ALA A 415 -45.12 23.95 12.48
C ALA A 415 -45.56 25.38 12.07
N ALA A 416 -45.56 25.71 10.77
CA ALA A 416 -45.92 27.06 10.31
C ALA A 416 -46.87 27.10 9.11
N VAL A 417 -47.90 26.25 9.05
CA VAL A 417 -49.13 26.55 8.28
C VAL A 417 -50.33 25.95 9.00
N HIS A 418 -50.93 26.73 9.90
CA HIS A 418 -52.38 26.87 10.15
C HIS A 418 -52.62 27.44 11.56
N GLN A 419 -52.68 28.76 11.65
CA GLN A 419 -53.59 29.43 12.57
C GLN A 419 -54.64 30.12 11.71
N GLU A 420 -55.89 29.68 11.83
CA GLU A 420 -57.00 30.58 12.17
C GLU A 420 -58.24 29.78 12.61
N ALA A 421 -58.91 30.36 13.62
CA ALA A 421 -60.27 30.11 14.11
C ALA A 421 -60.52 29.05 15.20
N GLY A 422 -60.37 29.51 16.46
CA GLY A 422 -61.29 29.30 17.60
C GLY A 422 -61.39 27.89 18.19
N SER A 423 -61.79 27.66 19.43
CA SER A 423 -62.25 28.46 20.56
C SER A 423 -62.38 27.46 21.73
N SER A 424 -62.18 27.96 22.95
CA SER A 424 -62.70 27.44 24.23
C SER A 424 -62.18 26.10 24.81
N THR A 425 -61.40 26.29 25.88
CA THR A 425 -61.58 25.80 27.27
C THR A 425 -61.38 24.32 27.65
N ASP A 426 -60.66 24.23 28.77
CA ASP A 426 -60.66 23.23 29.83
C ASP A 426 -59.75 22.01 29.67
N GLY A 427 -58.75 21.97 30.56
CA GLY A 427 -57.89 20.83 30.77
C GLY A 427 -58.55 19.75 31.60
N ILE A 428 -57.84 18.63 31.72
CA ILE A 428 -57.69 17.76 32.90
C ILE A 428 -56.89 16.52 32.45
N ASP A 429 -55.83 16.26 33.21
CA ASP A 429 -55.18 15.00 33.58
C ASP A 429 -54.73 13.94 32.54
N ALA A 430 -53.49 13.50 32.77
CA ALA A 430 -52.96 12.16 32.49
C ALA A 430 -53.80 11.07 33.22
N PRO A 431 -53.54 9.73 33.12
CA PRO A 431 -52.35 9.06 32.62
C PRO A 431 -52.60 7.69 31.92
N SER A 432 -51.48 7.03 31.59
CA SER A 432 -51.22 5.58 31.69
C SER A 432 -51.89 4.54 30.76
N GLU A 433 -50.97 3.75 30.20
CA GLU A 433 -50.92 2.28 30.13
C GLU A 433 -51.98 1.44 29.40
N MET A 434 -51.41 0.57 28.55
CA MET A 434 -51.78 -0.82 28.26
C MET A 434 -53.23 -1.11 27.87
N THR A 435 -53.44 -1.64 26.67
CA THR A 435 -53.52 -3.10 26.48
C THR A 435 -53.85 -3.47 25.04
N VAL A 436 -53.28 -4.61 24.66
CA VAL A 436 -53.57 -5.44 23.50
C VAL A 436 -54.97 -6.06 23.62
N ARG A 437 -55.76 -6.07 22.53
CA ARG A 437 -56.42 -7.27 21.96
C ARG A 437 -57.31 -6.97 20.74
N ASP A 438 -57.05 -7.75 19.69
CA ASP A 438 -57.97 -8.46 18.79
C ASP A 438 -59.38 -7.92 18.50
N ASN A 439 -59.64 -7.60 17.23
CA ASN A 439 -60.46 -8.41 16.29
C ASN A 439 -61.03 -7.51 15.16
N GLY A 440 -61.19 -8.10 13.97
CA GLY A 440 -62.24 -7.67 13.04
C GLY A 440 -61.83 -7.61 11.58
N GLU A 441 -62.21 -8.65 10.83
CA GLU A 441 -62.38 -8.62 9.38
C GLU A 441 -63.35 -7.50 8.98
N GLU A 442 -63.02 -6.72 7.94
CA GLU A 442 -64.04 -6.13 7.07
C GLU A 442 -63.49 -5.84 5.66
N ALA A 443 -64.32 -6.13 4.67
CA ALA A 443 -64.03 -6.14 3.23
C ALA A 443 -63.79 -4.74 2.63
N PRO A 444 -63.03 -4.61 1.53
CA PRO A 444 -62.93 -3.34 0.82
C PRO A 444 -64.10 -3.16 -0.16
N SER A 445 -64.83 -2.07 0.08
CA SER A 445 -65.87 -1.49 -0.75
C SER A 445 -65.31 -0.94 -2.08
N ALA A 446 -66.16 -1.00 -3.11
CA ALA A 446 -65.87 -0.57 -4.49
C ALA A 446 -65.67 0.95 -4.63
N PRO A 447 -64.82 1.42 -5.58
CA PRO A 447 -64.78 2.82 -5.98
C PRO A 447 -65.81 3.16 -7.09
N PRO A 448 -66.36 4.39 -7.10
CA PRO A 448 -67.39 4.85 -8.05
C PRO A 448 -66.84 5.27 -9.42
N PRO A 449 -67.71 5.43 -10.45
CA PRO A 449 -67.31 5.53 -11.85
C PRO A 449 -66.92 6.96 -12.29
N ASN A 450 -65.98 7.00 -13.26
CA ASN A 450 -65.51 8.18 -13.97
C ASN A 450 -66.61 8.92 -14.76
N PRO A 451 -66.46 10.25 -14.95
CA PRO A 451 -67.34 11.04 -15.80
C PRO A 451 -67.00 10.95 -17.29
N VAL A 452 -68.06 11.18 -18.07
CA VAL A 452 -68.18 11.33 -19.52
C VAL A 452 -67.23 12.40 -20.10
N PRO A 453 -66.71 12.22 -21.33
CA PRO A 453 -66.33 13.35 -22.16
C PRO A 453 -67.25 13.49 -23.39
N THR A 454 -67.62 14.75 -23.58
CA THR A 454 -68.40 15.39 -24.63
C THR A 454 -67.69 15.41 -25.98
N SER A 455 -68.49 15.36 -27.04
CA SER A 455 -68.16 15.45 -28.46
C SER A 455 -67.70 16.85 -28.91
N THR A 456 -66.77 16.92 -29.87
CA THR A 456 -66.66 18.04 -30.85
C THR A 456 -65.93 17.61 -32.14
N THR A 457 -66.64 17.70 -33.28
CA THR A 457 -66.31 18.04 -34.70
C THR A 457 -64.83 18.28 -35.11
N SER A 458 -64.30 18.00 -36.33
CA SER A 458 -64.75 17.82 -37.74
C SER A 458 -63.61 17.08 -38.56
N PRO A 459 -63.44 17.24 -39.90
CA PRO A 459 -64.08 16.53 -41.01
C PRO A 459 -63.08 15.81 -41.98
N ALA A 460 -63.55 14.87 -42.81
CA ALA A 460 -62.83 14.49 -44.04
C ALA A 460 -63.72 13.82 -45.11
N ILE A 461 -63.89 14.51 -46.25
CA ILE A 461 -63.69 14.09 -47.65
C ILE A 461 -64.12 12.67 -48.06
N SER A 462 -65.04 12.56 -49.04
CA SER A 462 -64.80 11.86 -50.34
C SER A 462 -66.10 11.53 -51.10
N THR A 463 -66.29 12.25 -52.22
CA THR A 463 -66.55 11.75 -53.59
C THR A 463 -67.72 10.78 -53.91
N ALA A 464 -68.69 11.34 -54.66
CA ALA A 464 -69.48 10.82 -55.80
C ALA A 464 -69.66 9.30 -56.04
N CYS A 465 -70.90 8.87 -56.34
CA CYS A 465 -71.32 8.50 -57.71
C CYS A 465 -72.83 8.23 -57.80
N ASP A 466 -73.41 8.69 -58.91
CA ASP A 466 -74.76 8.48 -59.41
C ASP A 466 -75.14 7.00 -59.59
N PHE A 467 -76.41 6.65 -59.41
CA PHE A 467 -77.19 5.97 -60.47
C PHE A 467 -78.69 6.00 -60.14
N SER A 468 -79.44 6.51 -61.10
CA SER A 468 -80.89 6.60 -61.18
C SER A 468 -81.57 5.23 -61.20
N CYS A 469 -82.76 5.12 -60.58
CA CYS A 469 -83.89 4.49 -61.24
C CYS A 469 -85.22 4.97 -60.67
N GLN A 470 -85.95 5.73 -61.50
CA GLN A 470 -87.37 5.98 -61.34
C GLN A 470 -88.14 4.71 -61.73
N THR A 471 -89.05 4.24 -60.88
CA THR A 471 -90.30 3.62 -61.34
C THR A 471 -91.38 3.87 -60.28
N ASN A 472 -92.23 4.87 -60.56
CA ASN A 472 -93.56 4.98 -59.97
C ASN A 472 -94.41 3.83 -60.53
N LEU A 473 -94.87 2.93 -59.65
CA LEU A 473 -96.03 2.10 -59.93
C LEU A 473 -96.94 2.13 -58.70
N LEU A 474 -98.06 2.82 -58.87
CA LEU A 474 -99.20 2.87 -57.97
C LEU A 474 -99.69 1.45 -57.70
N VAL A 475 -99.42 0.95 -56.50
CA VAL A 475 -100.19 -0.15 -55.89
C VAL A 475 -100.79 0.41 -54.61
N SER A 476 -102.10 0.54 -54.60
CA SER A 476 -102.91 0.89 -53.44
C SER A 476 -102.50 0.02 -52.25
N SER A 477 -101.92 0.65 -51.22
CA SER A 477 -101.47 -0.01 -50.01
C SER A 477 -102.63 -0.72 -49.31
N CYS A 478 -102.67 -2.04 -49.38
CA CYS A 478 -103.48 -2.83 -48.44
C CYS A 478 -102.95 -2.56 -47.03
N LEU A 479 -103.81 -2.06 -46.13
CA LEU A 479 -103.44 -1.69 -44.76
C LEU A 479 -102.71 -2.83 -44.01
N ASN A 480 -103.01 -4.09 -44.35
CA ASN A 480 -102.39 -5.27 -43.76
C ASN A 480 -100.96 -5.53 -44.27
N CYS A 481 -100.64 -5.21 -45.53
CA CYS A 481 -99.27 -5.32 -46.05
C CYS A 481 -98.35 -4.28 -45.42
N SER A 482 -98.83 -3.05 -45.21
CA SER A 482 -98.07 -2.00 -44.52
C SER A 482 -97.81 -2.36 -43.04
N LYS A 483 -98.82 -2.91 -42.34
CA LYS A 483 -98.66 -3.43 -40.97
C LYS A 483 -97.65 -4.58 -40.90
N ASN A 484 -97.70 -5.54 -41.83
CA ASN A 484 -96.77 -6.67 -41.85
C ASN A 484 -95.33 -6.26 -42.22
N ILE A 485 -95.15 -5.29 -43.11
CA ILE A 485 -93.83 -4.73 -43.42
C ILE A 485 -93.26 -4.01 -42.19
N LYS A 486 -94.08 -3.23 -41.48
CA LYS A 486 -93.66 -2.55 -40.24
C LYS A 486 -93.32 -3.56 -39.14
N LEU A 487 -94.14 -4.59 -38.93
CA LEU A 487 -93.86 -5.67 -37.98
C LEU A 487 -92.58 -6.44 -38.31
N ARG A 488 -92.29 -6.69 -39.60
CA ARG A 488 -91.03 -7.31 -40.03
C ARG A 488 -89.83 -6.39 -39.82
N SER A 489 -89.96 -5.10 -40.11
CA SER A 489 -88.90 -4.11 -39.84
C SER A 489 -88.61 -4.03 -38.34
N ASP A 490 -89.66 -3.88 -37.51
CA ASP A 490 -89.54 -3.81 -36.06
C ASP A 490 -88.95 -5.11 -35.48
N ALA A 491 -89.31 -6.27 -36.04
CA ALA A 491 -88.73 -7.56 -35.67
C ALA A 491 -87.25 -7.68 -36.08
N GLN A 492 -86.87 -7.18 -37.26
CA GLN A 492 -85.47 -7.13 -37.71
C GLN A 492 -84.63 -6.17 -36.87
N ASP A 493 -85.16 -5.02 -36.49
CA ASP A 493 -84.46 -4.05 -35.64
C ASP A 493 -84.30 -4.59 -34.21
N LYS A 494 -85.32 -5.28 -33.69
CA LYS A 494 -85.22 -6.01 -32.41
C LYS A 494 -84.19 -7.14 -32.49
N ALA A 495 -84.17 -7.91 -33.59
CA ALA A 495 -83.19 -8.97 -33.80
C ALA A 495 -81.76 -8.43 -33.89
N LYS A 496 -81.52 -7.33 -34.62
CA LYS A 496 -80.21 -6.66 -34.68
C LYS A 496 -79.79 -6.12 -33.32
N THR A 497 -80.73 -5.54 -32.56
CA THR A 497 -80.45 -5.04 -31.20
C THR A 497 -80.09 -6.19 -30.25
N ALA A 498 -80.78 -7.32 -30.33
CA ALA A 498 -80.47 -8.53 -29.58
C ALA A 498 -79.11 -9.13 -29.97
N GLU A 499 -78.80 -9.17 -31.28
CA GLU A 499 -77.51 -9.66 -31.78
C GLU A 499 -76.34 -8.80 -31.30
N ASN A 500 -76.47 -7.47 -31.36
CA ASN A 500 -75.46 -6.55 -30.84
C ASN A 500 -75.29 -6.69 -29.31
N SER A 501 -76.38 -6.95 -28.59
CA SER A 501 -76.34 -7.20 -27.15
C SER A 501 -75.62 -8.52 -26.84
N LEU A 502 -75.86 -9.59 -27.61
CA LEU A 502 -75.17 -10.87 -27.48
C LEU A 502 -73.66 -10.74 -27.78
N LYS A 503 -73.28 -10.03 -28.84
CA LYS A 503 -71.87 -9.77 -29.16
C LYS A 503 -71.16 -9.01 -28.03
N LYS A 504 -71.85 -8.07 -27.39
CA LYS A 504 -71.32 -7.33 -26.23
C LYS A 504 -71.14 -8.24 -25.01
N VAL A 505 -72.08 -9.14 -24.74
CA VAL A 505 -71.97 -10.13 -23.66
C VAL A 505 -70.82 -11.10 -23.92
N GLU A 506 -70.68 -11.59 -25.15
CA GLU A 506 -69.60 -12.51 -25.52
C GLU A 506 -68.21 -11.84 -25.40
N TYR A 507 -68.09 -10.59 -25.84
CA TYR A 507 -66.87 -9.79 -25.68
C TYR A 507 -66.51 -9.62 -24.19
N ASN A 508 -67.48 -9.27 -23.36
CA ASN A 508 -67.28 -9.12 -21.92
C ASN A 508 -66.89 -10.45 -21.25
N ALA A 509 -67.49 -11.56 -21.65
CA ALA A 509 -67.16 -12.90 -21.15
C ALA A 509 -65.71 -13.30 -21.51
N LYS A 510 -65.28 -13.04 -22.75
CA LYS A 510 -63.88 -13.26 -23.18
C LYS A 510 -62.90 -12.41 -22.37
N GLN A 511 -63.23 -11.14 -22.11
CA GLN A 511 -62.40 -10.25 -21.30
C GLN A 511 -62.32 -10.71 -19.84
N ALA A 512 -63.42 -11.20 -19.27
CA ALA A 512 -63.46 -11.74 -17.91
C ALA A 512 -62.58 -13.00 -17.75
N VAL A 513 -62.61 -13.92 -18.74
CA VAL A 513 -61.74 -15.11 -18.75
C VAL A 513 -60.27 -14.72 -18.83
N SER A 514 -59.92 -13.73 -19.65
CA SER A 514 -58.53 -13.24 -19.75
C SER A 514 -58.05 -12.65 -18.42
N ARG A 515 -58.86 -11.81 -17.76
CA ARG A 515 -58.55 -11.25 -16.44
C ARG A 515 -58.41 -12.33 -15.37
N GLY A 516 -59.25 -13.37 -15.42
CA GLY A 516 -59.16 -14.50 -14.50
C GLY A 516 -57.85 -15.29 -14.61
N LYS A 517 -57.29 -15.41 -15.83
CA LYS A 517 -55.96 -16.02 -16.03
C LYS A 517 -54.84 -15.14 -15.48
N GLU A 518 -54.91 -13.83 -15.70
CA GLU A 518 -53.93 -12.88 -15.19
C GLU A 518 -53.92 -12.83 -13.65
N LEU A 519 -55.10 -12.86 -13.02
CA LEU A 519 -55.23 -12.94 -11.56
C LEU A 519 -54.57 -14.19 -10.98
N LYS A 520 -54.74 -15.35 -11.60
CA LYS A 520 -54.08 -16.59 -11.15
C LYS A 520 -52.55 -16.55 -11.26
N ILE A 521 -52.02 -15.82 -12.23
CA ILE A 521 -50.57 -15.63 -12.35
C ILE A 521 -50.08 -14.72 -11.22
N LYS A 522 -50.74 -13.58 -11.02
CA LYS A 522 -50.42 -12.64 -9.93
C LYS A 522 -50.55 -13.27 -8.55
N GLU A 523 -51.53 -14.15 -8.35
CA GLU A 523 -51.72 -14.88 -7.08
C GLU A 523 -50.53 -15.80 -6.77
N LYS A 524 -49.96 -16.48 -7.79
CA LYS A 524 -48.72 -17.25 -7.61
C LYS A 524 -47.51 -16.37 -7.32
N GLU A 525 -47.38 -15.25 -8.03
CA GLU A 525 -46.28 -14.29 -7.79
C GLU A 525 -46.34 -13.73 -6.36
N VAL A 526 -47.54 -13.40 -5.85
CA VAL A 526 -47.73 -12.95 -4.47
C VAL A 526 -47.35 -14.04 -3.47
N GLN A 527 -47.68 -15.30 -3.76
CA GLN A 527 -47.32 -16.41 -2.88
C GLN A 527 -45.80 -16.65 -2.83
N ASP A 528 -45.11 -16.61 -3.97
CA ASP A 528 -43.65 -16.77 -4.04
C ASP A 528 -42.92 -15.60 -3.34
N LEU A 529 -43.44 -14.37 -3.52
CA LEU A 529 -42.94 -13.20 -2.81
C LEU A 529 -43.12 -13.33 -1.30
N LYS A 530 -44.24 -13.88 -0.84
CA LYS A 530 -44.50 -14.09 0.59
C LYS A 530 -43.47 -15.03 1.22
N SER A 531 -43.17 -16.16 0.56
CA SER A 531 -42.12 -17.07 1.03
C SER A 531 -40.74 -16.42 1.04
N THR A 532 -40.43 -15.58 0.05
CA THR A 532 -39.17 -14.83 0.01
C THR A 532 -39.05 -13.82 1.17
N VAL A 533 -40.14 -13.15 1.53
CA VAL A 533 -40.18 -12.22 2.68
C VAL A 533 -39.93 -12.97 3.99
N GLU A 534 -40.56 -14.14 4.18
CA GLU A 534 -40.37 -14.97 5.38
C GLU A 534 -38.90 -15.42 5.55
N GLU A 535 -38.22 -15.81 4.47
CA GLU A 535 -36.79 -16.14 4.50
C GLU A 535 -35.92 -14.93 4.88
N ARG A 536 -36.24 -13.74 4.35
CA ARG A 536 -35.50 -12.51 4.66
C ARG A 536 -35.72 -12.07 6.10
N ASP A 537 -36.92 -12.24 6.64
CA ASP A 537 -37.20 -11.93 8.05
C ASP A 537 -36.40 -12.83 9.01
N TYR A 538 -36.24 -14.11 8.68
CA TYR A 538 -35.37 -15.01 9.45
C TYR A 538 -33.90 -14.56 9.42
N GLU A 539 -33.40 -14.19 8.24
CA GLU A 539 -32.02 -13.70 8.08
C GLU A 539 -31.79 -12.37 8.81
N ILE A 540 -32.73 -11.42 8.73
CA ILE A 540 -32.68 -10.16 9.47
C ILE A 540 -32.62 -10.43 10.97
N LYS A 541 -33.38 -11.41 11.48
CA LYS A 541 -33.35 -11.77 12.89
C LYS A 541 -31.98 -12.31 13.31
N ARG A 542 -31.38 -13.20 12.51
CA ARG A 542 -30.02 -13.72 12.75
C ARG A 542 -28.98 -12.61 12.76
N LEU A 543 -29.00 -11.72 11.78
CA LEU A 543 -28.07 -10.60 11.68
C LEU A 543 -28.21 -9.61 12.84
N LYS A 544 -29.44 -9.37 13.34
CA LYS A 544 -29.66 -8.54 14.54
C LYS A 544 -28.99 -9.12 15.78
N GLU A 545 -29.07 -10.43 15.99
CA GLU A 545 -28.42 -11.10 17.13
C GLU A 545 -26.88 -11.03 17.04
N GLU A 546 -26.32 -11.17 15.84
CA GLU A 546 -24.88 -10.99 15.62
C GLU A 546 -24.41 -9.55 15.83
N LEU A 547 -25.18 -8.57 15.34
CA LEU A 547 -24.90 -7.16 15.53
C LEU A 547 -24.91 -6.79 17.02
N GLN A 548 -25.85 -7.34 17.79
CA GLN A 548 -25.91 -7.16 19.23
C GLN A 548 -24.66 -7.77 19.92
N LYS A 549 -24.23 -8.99 19.54
CA LYS A 549 -22.99 -9.58 20.09
C LYS A 549 -21.75 -8.72 19.80
N LYS A 550 -21.65 -8.18 18.59
CA LYS A 550 -20.55 -7.27 18.21
C LYS A 550 -20.59 -5.96 18.99
N SER A 551 -21.78 -5.39 19.22
CA SER A 551 -21.96 -4.20 20.05
C SER A 551 -21.41 -4.40 21.47
N TRP A 552 -21.67 -5.55 22.09
CA TRP A 552 -21.15 -5.88 23.43
C TRP A 552 -19.63 -6.05 23.44
N GLY A 553 -19.05 -6.60 22.36
CA GLY A 553 -17.59 -6.68 22.20
C GLY A 553 -16.93 -5.32 22.07
N MET A 554 -17.57 -4.39 21.34
CA MET A 554 -17.09 -3.03 21.12
C MET A 554 -17.07 -2.20 22.41
N GLU A 555 -18.13 -2.27 23.22
CA GLU A 555 -18.20 -1.57 24.52
C GLU A 555 -17.07 -2.02 25.47
N ARG A 556 -16.75 -3.32 25.48
CA ARG A 556 -15.63 -3.86 26.28
C ARG A 556 -14.26 -3.37 25.81
N LEU A 557 -14.10 -3.16 24.50
CA LEU A 557 -12.89 -2.60 23.91
C LEU A 557 -12.76 -1.11 24.27
N GLU A 558 -13.84 -0.33 24.17
CA GLU A 558 -13.85 1.09 24.57
C GLU A 558 -13.46 1.28 26.04
N ASP A 559 -13.98 0.44 26.94
CA ASP A 559 -13.59 0.47 28.36
C ASP A 559 -12.10 0.14 28.57
N THR A 560 -11.54 -0.71 27.72
CA THR A 560 -10.10 -1.05 27.78
C THR A 560 -9.26 0.12 27.29
N ILE A 561 -9.69 0.79 26.21
CA ILE A 561 -9.04 1.99 25.67
C ILE A 561 -9.05 3.11 26.73
N LYS A 562 -10.21 3.42 27.33
CA LYS A 562 -10.32 4.43 28.39
C LYS A 562 -9.37 4.17 29.57
N LYS A 563 -9.20 2.90 29.96
CA LYS A 563 -8.24 2.52 31.03
C LYS A 563 -6.79 2.73 30.60
N LYS A 564 -6.45 2.43 29.34
CA LYS A 564 -5.10 2.61 28.80
C LYS A 564 -4.76 4.08 28.63
N ASP A 565 -5.70 4.91 28.16
CA ASP A 565 -5.52 6.36 28.05
C ASP A 565 -5.24 7.00 29.42
N GLY A 566 -5.95 6.56 30.47
CA GLY A 566 -5.68 7.02 31.84
C GLY A 566 -4.27 6.67 32.33
N ILE A 567 -3.71 5.52 31.91
CA ILE A 567 -2.33 5.15 32.24
C ILE A 567 -1.34 6.02 31.46
N ILE A 568 -1.58 6.23 30.17
CA ILE A 568 -0.73 7.06 29.30
C ILE A 568 -0.64 8.49 29.85
N GLU A 569 -1.76 9.08 30.26
CA GLU A 569 -1.78 10.45 30.76
C GLU A 569 -1.03 10.58 32.09
N LYS A 570 -1.13 9.56 32.95
CA LYS A 570 -0.33 9.48 34.18
C LYS A 570 1.17 9.39 33.89
N GLU A 571 1.59 8.55 32.94
CA GLU A 571 3.01 8.41 32.55
C GLU A 571 3.56 9.70 31.92
N LYS A 572 2.74 10.42 31.13
CA LYS A 572 3.11 11.73 30.58
C LYS A 572 3.36 12.75 31.70
N GLN A 573 2.48 12.82 32.70
CA GLN A 573 2.66 13.74 33.82
C GLN A 573 3.92 13.40 34.63
N GLU A 574 4.17 12.11 34.91
CA GLU A 574 5.40 11.66 35.58
C GLU A 574 6.66 12.02 34.78
N THR A 575 6.59 11.96 33.45
CA THR A 575 7.69 12.37 32.56
C THR A 575 7.94 13.88 32.59
N ILE A 576 6.89 14.71 32.62
CA ILE A 576 6.99 16.16 32.75
C ILE A 576 7.65 16.53 34.09
N ASP A 577 7.21 15.91 35.18
CA ASP A 577 7.77 16.12 36.52
C ASP A 577 9.25 15.71 36.59
N ALA A 578 9.60 14.59 35.96
CA ALA A 578 10.99 14.13 35.86
C ALA A 578 11.86 15.10 35.04
N LYS A 579 11.35 15.62 33.92
CA LYS A 579 12.04 16.65 33.10
C LYS A 579 12.28 17.93 33.90
N GLY A 580 11.29 18.38 34.70
CA GLY A 580 11.44 19.54 35.58
C GLY A 580 12.53 19.35 36.65
N LYS A 581 12.57 18.17 37.30
CA LYS A 581 13.63 17.82 38.26
C LYS A 581 15.01 17.76 37.61
N ASN A 582 15.12 17.17 36.42
CA ASN A 582 16.38 17.10 35.67
C ASN A 582 16.89 18.48 35.26
N ALA A 583 16.02 19.40 34.85
CA ALA A 583 16.41 20.78 34.54
C ALA A 583 16.95 21.53 35.77
N SER A 584 16.39 21.28 36.96
CA SER A 584 16.89 21.83 38.23
C SER A 584 18.26 21.25 38.62
N LEU A 585 18.45 19.94 38.44
CA LEU A 585 19.73 19.28 38.66
C LEU A 585 20.81 19.78 37.71
N ARG A 586 20.50 19.96 36.42
CA ARG A 586 21.45 20.49 35.42
C ARG A 586 21.99 21.86 35.83
N ARG A 587 21.12 22.78 36.26
CA ARG A 587 21.55 24.11 36.77
C ARG A 587 22.48 24.01 37.99
N ARG A 588 22.25 23.06 38.89
CA ARG A 588 23.15 22.84 40.05
C ARG A 588 24.50 22.27 39.62
N VAL A 589 24.53 21.40 38.62
CA VAL A 589 25.78 20.85 38.07
C VAL A 589 26.60 21.95 37.40
N GLU A 590 25.96 22.82 36.62
CA GLU A 590 26.60 23.98 35.97
C GLU A 590 27.20 24.94 37.02
N ASP A 591 26.48 25.25 38.11
CA ASP A 591 26.99 26.09 39.20
C ASP A 591 28.21 25.45 39.91
N LEU A 592 28.18 24.14 40.12
CA LEU A 592 29.31 23.40 40.72
C LEU A 592 30.52 23.34 39.78
N GLN A 593 30.30 23.17 38.47
CA GLN A 593 31.37 23.21 37.48
C GLN A 593 32.04 24.60 37.43
N MET A 594 31.25 25.68 37.48
CA MET A 594 31.79 27.04 37.54
C MET A 594 32.64 27.27 38.79
N LYS A 595 32.17 26.78 39.95
CA LYS A 595 32.95 26.81 41.20
C LYS A 595 34.25 26.01 41.11
N PHE A 596 34.21 24.84 40.47
CA PHE A 596 35.40 24.01 40.27
C PHE A 596 36.44 24.71 39.39
N VAL A 597 36.03 25.32 38.27
CA VAL A 597 36.93 26.07 37.38
C VAL A 597 37.57 27.26 38.10
N MET A 598 36.80 27.99 38.90
CA MET A 598 37.31 29.09 39.73
C MET A 598 38.37 28.62 40.74
N GLU A 599 38.16 27.44 41.35
CA GLU A 599 39.11 26.89 42.32
C GLU A 599 40.37 26.31 41.63
N GLN A 600 40.20 25.66 40.48
CA GLN A 600 41.30 25.19 39.63
C GLN A 600 42.24 26.34 39.23
N SER A 601 41.67 27.48 38.82
CA SER A 601 42.43 28.68 38.47
C SER A 601 43.27 29.22 39.63
N LYS A 602 42.77 29.15 40.87
CA LYS A 602 43.54 29.54 42.07
C LYS A 602 44.71 28.59 42.33
N VAL A 603 44.49 27.29 42.14
CA VAL A 603 45.54 26.27 42.29
C VAL A 603 46.62 26.44 41.23
N ASP A 604 46.26 26.71 39.99
CA ASP A 604 47.22 26.96 38.90
C ASP A 604 48.06 28.22 39.16
N GLN A 605 47.45 29.29 39.69
CA GLN A 605 48.18 30.48 40.13
C GLN A 605 49.15 30.19 41.30
N MET A 606 48.84 29.23 42.18
CA MET A 606 49.75 28.79 43.24
C MET A 606 50.90 27.95 42.69
N ILE A 607 50.64 27.06 41.73
CA ILE A 607 51.65 26.21 41.08
C ILE A 607 52.66 27.08 40.30
N GLU A 608 52.19 28.11 39.60
CA GLU A 608 53.05 29.02 38.83
C GLU A 608 54.03 29.80 39.73
N LYS A 609 53.62 30.13 40.96
CA LYS A 609 54.48 30.76 41.98
C LYS A 609 55.57 29.82 42.51
N CYS A 610 55.38 28.51 42.44
CA CYS A 610 56.33 27.51 42.94
C CYS A 610 57.41 27.09 41.91
N LYS A 611 57.30 27.47 40.63
CA LYS A 611 58.23 27.08 39.56
C LYS A 611 59.55 27.89 39.47
N ASN A 612 59.73 28.92 40.30
CA ASN A 612 60.91 29.82 40.26
C ASN A 612 62.11 29.40 41.14
N ILE A 613 62.33 28.09 41.37
CA ILE A 613 63.52 27.59 42.10
C ILE A 613 64.15 26.43 41.31
N GLN A 614 65.45 26.56 40.98
CA GLN A 614 66.29 25.69 40.11
C GLN A 614 67.09 24.64 40.95
N PRO A 615 67.90 23.69 40.38
CA PRO A 615 67.54 22.30 40.03
C PRO A 615 68.48 21.15 40.55
N CYS A 616 68.14 19.89 40.20
CA CYS A 616 68.95 18.64 40.04
C CYS A 616 69.24 17.71 41.26
N PRO A 617 69.65 16.40 41.07
CA PRO A 617 69.42 15.42 39.98
C PRO A 617 69.20 13.94 40.45
N SER A 618 69.05 13.01 39.47
CA SER A 618 69.08 11.51 39.53
C SER A 618 67.74 10.82 39.81
N LEU A 619 67.32 9.71 39.17
CA LEU A 619 68.01 8.62 38.47
C LEU A 619 67.05 7.94 37.46
N ASN A 620 67.62 7.41 36.38
CA ASN A 620 67.03 6.56 35.35
C ASN A 620 66.05 5.48 35.87
N ARG A 621 64.96 5.19 35.15
CA ARG A 621 64.86 4.03 34.23
C ARG A 621 63.47 3.91 33.58
N SER A 622 63.50 3.71 32.26
CA SER A 622 62.41 3.40 31.33
C SER A 622 61.32 2.44 31.84
N ARG A 623 60.06 2.76 31.55
CA ARG A 623 59.01 1.77 31.25
C ARG A 623 57.97 2.36 30.29
N VAL A 624 58.02 1.86 29.06
CA VAL A 624 56.93 1.61 28.10
C VAL A 624 55.58 2.19 28.53
N ILE A 625 55.15 3.26 27.86
CA ILE A 625 53.75 3.71 27.88
C ILE A 625 52.98 2.68 27.06
N ARG A 626 52.26 1.81 27.76
CA ARG A 626 51.24 0.94 27.18
C ARG A 626 50.04 1.84 26.91
N SER A 627 49.66 2.01 25.64
CA SER A 627 48.37 2.57 25.27
C SER A 627 47.29 1.72 25.94
N GLU A 628 46.57 2.28 26.91
CA GLU A 628 45.39 1.62 27.47
C GLU A 628 44.26 1.78 26.46
N GLU A 629 43.95 0.69 25.75
CA GLU A 629 42.69 0.56 25.02
C GLU A 629 41.50 0.62 26.00
N PRO A 630 40.33 1.13 25.58
CA PRO A 630 39.13 1.11 26.40
C PRO A 630 38.79 -0.33 26.79
N SER A 631 38.53 -0.57 28.07
CA SER A 631 38.13 -1.89 28.58
C SER A 631 36.76 -2.29 28.00
N THR A 632 36.75 -3.13 26.96
CA THR A 632 35.55 -3.68 26.32
C THR A 632 34.96 -4.90 27.06
N SER A 633 35.59 -5.34 28.15
CA SER A 633 35.17 -6.53 28.90
C SER A 633 34.00 -6.27 29.84
N GLU A 634 33.09 -7.24 29.94
CA GLU A 634 32.00 -7.27 30.93
C GLU A 634 32.52 -7.06 32.37
N PRO A 635 31.79 -6.27 33.19
CA PRO A 635 32.13 -6.11 34.59
C PRO A 635 31.98 -7.43 35.35
N SER A 636 33.05 -7.93 35.95
CA SER A 636 33.05 -9.21 36.68
C SER A 636 32.07 -9.19 37.86
N THR A 637 31.01 -9.99 37.77
CA THR A 637 29.85 -9.99 38.66
C THR A 637 30.01 -10.81 39.94
N SER A 638 31.14 -11.49 40.17
CA SER A 638 31.20 -12.56 41.16
C SER A 638 31.58 -12.16 42.60
N GLN A 639 32.07 -10.94 42.90
CA GLN A 639 32.45 -10.57 44.28
C GLN A 639 32.30 -9.07 44.67
N LEU A 640 31.72 -8.22 43.81
CA LEU A 640 31.62 -6.78 44.08
C LEU A 640 30.23 -6.39 44.60
N PRO A 641 30.12 -5.42 45.53
CA PRO A 641 28.82 -4.92 45.98
C PRO A 641 28.06 -4.23 44.82
N PRO A 642 26.71 -4.25 44.82
CA PRO A 642 25.89 -3.69 43.74
C PRO A 642 26.26 -2.26 43.35
N ARG A 643 26.66 -1.43 44.33
CA ARG A 643 27.12 -0.05 44.12
C ARG A 643 28.43 0.04 43.32
N ALA A 644 29.35 -0.89 43.49
CA ALA A 644 30.60 -0.95 42.73
C ALA A 644 30.35 -1.45 41.31
N ILE A 645 29.46 -2.43 41.13
CA ILE A 645 29.04 -2.92 39.81
C ILE A 645 28.31 -1.81 39.05
N LEU A 646 27.41 -1.07 39.71
CA LEU A 646 26.74 0.10 39.13
C LEU A 646 27.74 1.15 38.62
N HIS A 647 28.80 1.43 39.37
CA HIS A 647 29.83 2.36 38.95
C HIS A 647 30.60 1.87 37.71
N GLN A 648 30.83 0.56 37.58
CA GLN A 648 31.46 -0.01 36.39
C GLN A 648 30.57 0.11 35.14
N TRP A 649 29.26 -0.15 35.25
CA TRP A 649 28.32 0.07 34.15
C TRP A 649 28.17 1.56 33.79
N GLN A 650 28.17 2.45 34.78
CA GLN A 650 28.18 3.90 34.53
C GLN A 650 29.45 4.35 33.83
N LYS A 651 30.60 3.78 34.21
CA LYS A 651 31.87 4.02 33.54
C LYS A 651 31.84 3.54 32.08
N LEU A 652 31.32 2.34 31.81
CA LEU A 652 31.13 1.84 30.43
C LEU A 652 30.27 2.76 29.57
N LYS A 653 29.17 3.29 30.13
CA LYS A 653 28.32 4.29 29.44
C LYS A 653 29.10 5.57 29.12
N ASP A 654 29.84 6.06 30.09
CA ASP A 654 30.63 7.28 29.97
C ASP A 654 31.80 7.12 28.98
N ASP A 655 32.44 5.96 28.97
CA ASP A 655 33.56 5.63 28.08
C ASP A 655 33.06 5.50 26.63
N LEU A 656 31.90 4.88 26.40
CA LEU A 656 31.27 4.80 25.08
C LEU A 656 30.90 6.18 24.52
N ASN A 657 30.31 7.04 25.36
CA ASN A 657 29.90 8.40 24.96
C ASN A 657 31.09 9.35 24.72
N ARG A 658 32.26 9.03 25.26
CA ARG A 658 33.50 9.81 25.07
C ARG A 658 34.45 9.19 24.05
N ASN A 659 34.05 8.10 23.38
CA ASN A 659 34.93 7.38 22.48
C ASN A 659 35.06 8.08 21.13
N LYS A 660 36.12 8.88 20.98
CA LYS A 660 36.48 9.56 19.73
C LYS A 660 36.67 8.61 18.55
N LEU A 661 37.10 7.36 18.79
CA LEU A 661 37.32 6.39 17.72
C LEU A 661 36.00 5.94 17.06
N LEU A 662 34.89 5.92 17.82
CA LEU A 662 33.57 5.64 17.26
C LEU A 662 33.05 6.83 16.44
N ASP A 663 33.37 8.05 16.86
CA ASP A 663 33.04 9.26 16.09
C ASP A 663 33.88 9.32 14.81
N GLU A 664 35.19 9.01 14.87
CA GLU A 664 36.05 8.88 13.69
C GLU A 664 35.56 7.80 12.70
N GLN A 665 35.08 6.66 13.20
CA GLN A 665 34.48 5.61 12.36
C GLN A 665 33.20 6.07 11.68
N LYS A 666 32.36 6.85 12.38
CA LYS A 666 31.17 7.46 11.78
C LYS A 666 31.56 8.47 10.70
N ASP A 667 32.53 9.33 10.99
CA ASP A 667 33.04 10.33 10.04
C ASP A 667 33.59 9.66 8.77
N MET A 668 34.24 8.48 8.87
CA MET A 668 34.69 7.73 7.69
C MET A 668 33.54 7.35 6.76
N ILE A 669 32.39 6.97 7.31
CA ILE A 669 31.20 6.59 6.52
C ILE A 669 30.57 7.82 5.88
N GLU A 670 30.36 8.88 6.67
CA GLU A 670 29.78 10.14 6.19
C GLU A 670 30.65 10.77 5.09
N ASN A 671 31.97 10.73 5.25
CA ASN A 671 32.93 11.21 4.25
C ASN A 671 32.80 10.46 2.91
N LEU A 672 32.59 9.15 2.93
CA LEU A 672 32.38 8.38 1.70
C LEU A 672 31.05 8.74 1.03
N ILE A 673 29.98 8.94 1.81
CA ILE A 673 28.65 9.35 1.32
C ILE A 673 28.71 10.73 0.64
N GLU A 674 29.45 11.67 1.22
CA GLU A 674 29.58 13.04 0.69
C GLU A 674 30.44 13.12 -0.58
N ARG A 675 31.43 12.24 -0.71
CA ARG A 675 32.44 12.32 -1.78
C ARG A 675 32.15 11.47 -3.00
N THR A 676 31.28 10.49 -2.89
CA THR A 676 30.95 9.60 -4.02
C THR A 676 29.76 10.13 -4.81
N GLU A 677 29.92 10.23 -6.14
CA GLU A 677 28.81 10.44 -7.07
C GLU A 677 28.18 9.12 -7.53
N ASP A 678 28.80 7.98 -7.19
CA ASP A 678 28.26 6.66 -7.48
C ASP A 678 27.17 6.30 -6.46
N LEU A 679 25.92 6.27 -6.95
CA LEU A 679 24.73 5.92 -6.16
C LEU A 679 24.85 4.54 -5.49
N HIS A 680 25.57 3.58 -6.07
CA HIS A 680 25.79 2.27 -5.45
C HIS A 680 26.71 2.37 -4.22
N VAL A 681 27.82 3.11 -4.35
CA VAL A 681 28.76 3.34 -3.24
C VAL A 681 28.10 4.19 -2.16
N GLN A 682 27.28 5.17 -2.54
CA GLN A 682 26.53 6.00 -1.61
C GLN A 682 25.52 5.18 -0.79
N ARG A 683 24.74 4.32 -1.45
CA ARG A 683 23.78 3.41 -0.77
C ARG A 683 24.49 2.39 0.13
N PHE A 684 25.60 1.83 -0.33
CA PHE A 684 26.43 0.92 0.48
C PHE A 684 26.94 1.61 1.75
N ALA A 685 27.46 2.84 1.64
CA ALA A 685 27.92 3.61 2.80
C ALA A 685 26.75 4.01 3.73
N GLN A 686 25.58 4.37 3.19
CA GLN A 686 24.37 4.62 3.99
C GLN A 686 23.91 3.37 4.76
N TYR A 687 23.98 2.19 4.15
CA TYR A 687 23.69 0.93 4.84
C TYR A 687 24.65 0.68 6.01
N GLU A 688 25.96 0.89 5.79
CA GLU A 688 26.95 0.76 6.86
C GLU A 688 26.70 1.76 7.99
N LEU A 689 26.29 3.00 7.68
CA LEU A 689 25.95 4.02 8.69
C LEU A 689 24.79 3.55 9.58
N VAL A 690 23.71 3.08 8.97
CA VAL A 690 22.52 2.59 9.71
C VAL A 690 22.89 1.37 10.57
N ARG A 691 23.66 0.43 10.02
CA ARG A 691 24.14 -0.75 10.76
C ARG A 691 25.02 -0.35 11.95
N PHE A 692 25.99 0.53 11.73
CA PHE A 692 26.93 1.00 12.75
C PHE A 692 26.20 1.72 13.88
N GLU A 693 25.30 2.66 13.55
CA GLU A 693 24.48 3.35 14.54
C GLU A 693 23.53 2.40 15.29
N GLY A 694 22.97 1.41 14.59
CA GLY A 694 22.15 0.35 15.18
C GLY A 694 22.92 -0.43 16.25
N THR A 695 24.12 -0.92 15.93
CA THR A 695 24.96 -1.65 16.90
C THR A 695 25.38 -0.77 18.09
N ARG A 696 25.71 0.50 17.86
CA ARG A 696 25.99 1.49 18.92
C ARG A 696 24.80 1.68 19.86
N ASN A 697 23.60 1.79 19.30
CA ASN A 697 22.37 1.98 20.08
C ASN A 697 22.02 0.75 20.91
N ILE A 698 22.11 -0.45 20.34
CA ILE A 698 21.86 -1.71 21.06
C ILE A 698 22.83 -1.85 22.24
N TYR A 699 24.13 -1.60 22.01
CA TYR A 699 25.16 -1.65 23.05
C TYR A 699 24.87 -0.65 24.20
N LEU A 700 24.49 0.59 23.85
CA LEU A 700 24.13 1.61 24.84
C LEU A 700 22.85 1.24 25.62
N GLN A 701 21.82 0.74 24.94
CA GLN A 701 20.56 0.33 25.58
C GLN A 701 20.78 -0.79 26.59
N THR A 702 21.60 -1.79 26.26
CA THR A 702 21.92 -2.87 27.21
C THR A 702 22.60 -2.34 28.47
N ILE A 703 23.54 -1.40 28.31
CA ILE A 703 24.17 -0.72 29.46
C ILE A 703 23.13 0.02 30.29
N GLU A 704 22.23 0.78 29.65
CA GLU A 704 21.20 1.55 30.34
C GLU A 704 20.19 0.69 31.09
N MET A 705 19.77 -0.44 30.48
CA MET A 705 18.88 -1.41 31.11
C MET A 705 19.52 -2.05 32.34
N ASN A 706 20.80 -2.43 32.26
CA ASN A 706 21.53 -2.98 33.40
C ASN A 706 21.71 -1.95 34.52
N ILE A 707 22.06 -0.70 34.19
CA ILE A 707 22.12 0.41 35.15
C ILE A 707 20.75 0.61 35.83
N ALA A 708 19.67 0.62 35.04
CA ALA A 708 18.32 0.83 35.55
C ALA A 708 17.87 -0.31 36.46
N LYS A 709 18.18 -1.56 36.09
CA LYS A 709 17.90 -2.75 36.91
C LYS A 709 18.59 -2.65 38.26
N ILE A 710 19.92 -2.45 38.27
CA ILE A 710 20.69 -2.32 39.52
C ILE A 710 20.15 -1.19 40.40
N LYS A 711 19.84 -0.01 39.81
CA LYS A 711 19.28 1.12 40.56
C LYS A 711 17.89 0.85 41.15
N LYS A 712 17.08 0.03 40.50
CA LYS A 712 15.68 -0.23 40.88
C LYS A 712 15.55 -1.40 41.85
N THR A 713 16.35 -2.45 41.68
CA THR A 713 16.20 -3.71 42.42
C THR A 713 17.36 -3.99 43.38
N ASP A 714 18.45 -3.22 43.32
CA ASP A 714 19.71 -3.46 44.05
C ASP A 714 20.26 -4.89 43.85
N ASP A 715 19.90 -5.51 42.72
CA ASP A 715 20.19 -6.90 42.38
C ASP A 715 21.02 -6.97 41.09
N THR A 716 22.09 -7.77 41.13
CA THR A 716 23.05 -7.98 40.05
C THR A 716 23.05 -9.40 39.50
N SER A 717 22.16 -10.27 39.99
CA SER A 717 22.14 -11.71 39.68
C SER A 717 21.65 -12.05 38.26
N SER A 718 21.04 -11.08 37.55
CA SER A 718 20.38 -11.29 36.26
C SER A 718 20.60 -10.08 35.33
N LEU A 719 21.84 -9.63 35.19
CA LEU A 719 22.16 -8.57 34.21
C LEU A 719 22.21 -9.16 32.80
N LEU A 720 21.84 -8.35 31.82
CA LEU A 720 21.94 -8.71 30.40
C LEU A 720 23.42 -8.76 29.99
N PRO A 721 23.85 -9.76 29.19
CA PRO A 721 25.20 -9.79 28.65
C PRO A 721 25.45 -8.62 27.69
N LEU A 722 26.69 -8.13 27.63
CA LEU A 722 27.04 -7.06 26.69
C LEU A 722 27.04 -7.61 25.26
N PRO A 723 26.39 -6.90 24.31
CA PRO A 723 26.54 -7.17 22.88
C PRO A 723 27.98 -6.93 22.41
N GLU A 724 28.29 -7.34 21.18
CA GLU A 724 29.58 -7.00 20.58
C GLU A 724 29.81 -5.47 20.53
N TYR A 725 31.07 -5.06 20.71
CA TYR A 725 31.41 -3.65 20.68
C TYR A 725 31.20 -3.07 19.27
N PRO A 726 30.59 -1.88 19.14
CA PRO A 726 30.31 -1.28 17.83
C PRO A 726 31.60 -1.09 17.01
N LYS A 727 31.56 -1.53 15.75
CA LYS A 727 32.66 -1.40 14.78
C LYS A 727 32.13 -1.43 13.34
N LEU A 728 32.89 -0.83 12.43
CA LEU A 728 32.66 -0.94 11.00
C LEU A 728 32.82 -2.39 10.52
N SER A 729 32.10 -2.77 9.47
CA SER A 729 32.28 -4.06 8.80
C SER A 729 33.62 -4.11 8.08
N ASP A 730 34.21 -5.31 8.04
CA ASP A 730 35.44 -5.56 7.28
C ASP A 730 35.21 -5.25 5.79
N THR A 731 34.03 -5.61 5.27
CA THR A 731 33.59 -5.30 3.90
C THR A 731 33.59 -3.80 3.62
N PHE A 732 33.08 -2.97 4.54
CA PHE A 732 33.12 -1.52 4.38
C PHE A 732 34.55 -0.98 4.38
N LEU A 733 35.40 -1.46 5.28
CA LEU A 733 36.80 -1.03 5.36
C LEU A 733 37.58 -1.37 4.08
N GLU A 734 37.32 -2.54 3.47
CA GLU A 734 37.91 -2.92 2.19
C GLU A 734 37.45 -2.02 1.04
N HIS A 735 36.14 -1.74 0.96
CA HIS A 735 35.58 -0.86 -0.05
C HIS A 735 36.08 0.58 0.10
N TYR A 736 36.06 1.13 1.32
CA TYR A 736 36.56 2.46 1.61
C TYR A 736 38.04 2.62 1.21
N GLN A 737 38.87 1.60 1.49
CA GLN A 737 40.27 1.61 1.05
C GLN A 737 40.44 1.54 -0.47
N ASN A 738 39.57 0.82 -1.18
CA ASN A 738 39.61 0.74 -2.64
C ASN A 738 39.16 2.07 -3.28
N GLU A 739 38.14 2.73 -2.73
CA GLU A 739 37.70 4.05 -3.17
C GLU A 739 38.78 5.12 -2.95
N LEU A 740 39.51 5.06 -1.84
CA LEU A 740 40.68 5.93 -1.61
C LEU A 740 41.82 5.67 -2.62
N LYS A 741 41.99 4.42 -3.09
CA LYS A 741 43.02 4.06 -4.08
C LYS A 741 42.64 4.39 -5.52
N ASN A 742 41.34 4.47 -5.82
CA ASN A 742 40.80 4.75 -7.15
C ASN A 742 40.70 6.25 -7.46
N GLN A 743 41.15 7.12 -6.57
CA GLN A 743 41.17 8.56 -6.82
C GLN A 743 42.21 8.92 -7.89
N PRO A 744 41.87 9.75 -8.90
CA PRO A 744 42.84 10.53 -9.64
C PRO A 744 43.55 11.49 -8.67
N GLU A 745 44.87 11.69 -8.82
CA GLU A 745 45.58 12.75 -8.08
C GLU A 745 44.85 14.11 -8.24
N PRO A 746 44.93 15.00 -7.23
CA PRO A 746 44.17 16.24 -7.21
C PRO A 746 44.38 17.03 -8.50
N VAL A 747 43.29 17.23 -9.26
CA VAL A 747 43.27 18.13 -10.41
C VAL A 747 43.34 19.55 -9.86
N GLU A 748 44.44 20.25 -10.14
CA GLU A 748 44.57 21.70 -9.91
C GLU A 748 43.37 22.45 -10.52
N PRO A 749 42.91 23.56 -9.90
CA PRO A 749 41.75 24.32 -10.38
C PRO A 749 41.87 24.60 -11.87
N GLY A 750 40.84 24.18 -12.61
CA GLY A 750 40.82 24.20 -14.06
C GLY A 750 40.89 25.63 -14.60
N PHE A 751 41.87 25.86 -15.46
CA PHE A 751 42.06 27.10 -16.23
C PHE A 751 40.76 27.59 -16.88
N ASP A 752 40.30 28.80 -16.55
CA ASP A 752 39.18 29.47 -17.24
C ASP A 752 39.70 30.46 -18.30
N PRO A 753 39.61 30.13 -19.60
CA PRO A 753 40.11 30.96 -20.69
C PRO A 753 39.40 32.30 -20.85
N ASN A 754 38.31 32.58 -20.14
CA ASN A 754 37.61 33.86 -20.22
C ASN A 754 38.14 34.91 -19.25
N VAL A 755 38.76 34.46 -18.14
CA VAL A 755 39.25 35.33 -17.06
C VAL A 755 40.75 35.20 -16.83
N GLU A 756 41.38 34.08 -17.20
CA GLU A 756 42.79 33.81 -16.92
C GLU A 756 43.66 33.74 -18.19
N CYS A 757 44.91 34.18 -18.06
CA CYS A 757 45.93 34.04 -19.10
C CYS A 757 46.43 32.60 -19.19
N TYR A 758 46.29 31.93 -20.34
CA TYR A 758 46.68 30.50 -20.46
C TYR A 758 48.19 30.22 -20.28
N ILE A 759 49.03 31.25 -20.30
CA ILE A 759 50.48 31.12 -20.16
C ILE A 759 50.93 31.24 -18.69
N CYS A 760 50.32 32.14 -17.91
CA CYS A 760 50.72 32.39 -16.52
C CYS A 760 49.64 32.08 -15.48
N LEU A 761 48.42 31.73 -15.91
CA LEU A 761 47.25 31.43 -15.08
C LEU A 761 46.81 32.59 -14.16
N GLU A 762 47.25 33.82 -14.47
CA GLU A 762 46.81 35.03 -13.77
C GLU A 762 45.61 35.67 -14.48
N GLU A 763 44.70 36.26 -13.71
CA GLU A 763 43.53 36.97 -14.23
C GLU A 763 43.91 38.22 -15.04
N PHE A 764 43.12 38.54 -16.07
CA PHE A 764 43.31 39.77 -16.85
C PHE A 764 42.84 41.00 -16.06
N SER A 765 43.71 42.00 -15.92
CA SER A 765 43.38 43.27 -15.26
C SER A 765 42.34 44.11 -16.02
N GLU A 766 42.38 44.10 -17.37
CA GLU A 766 41.49 44.87 -18.24
C GLU A 766 41.21 44.14 -19.57
N GLU A 767 40.10 44.43 -20.27
CA GLU A 767 39.80 43.80 -21.58
C GLU A 767 40.89 44.05 -22.64
N ASN A 768 41.60 45.18 -22.55
CA ASN A 768 42.68 45.55 -23.47
C ASN A 768 44.00 44.77 -23.23
N ASP A 769 44.10 44.00 -22.15
CA ASP A 769 45.28 43.16 -21.85
C ASP A 769 45.21 41.75 -22.48
N LYS A 770 44.11 41.42 -23.17
CA LYS A 770 43.90 40.14 -23.84
C LYS A 770 44.50 40.14 -25.25
N PHE A 771 45.62 39.45 -25.43
CA PHE A 771 46.20 39.19 -26.75
C PHE A 771 45.73 37.83 -27.29
N PHE A 772 45.19 37.84 -28.51
CA PHE A 772 44.83 36.64 -29.26
C PHE A 772 45.79 36.47 -30.45
N GLY A 773 46.53 35.37 -30.49
CA GLY A 773 47.41 35.07 -31.62
C GLY A 773 46.62 34.74 -32.88
N TRP A 774 47.21 34.94 -34.07
CA TRP A 774 46.58 34.75 -35.39
C TRP A 774 45.86 33.38 -35.57
N LYS A 775 46.23 32.34 -34.81
CA LYS A 775 45.65 30.98 -34.89
C LYS A 775 45.17 30.39 -33.55
N CYS A 776 45.15 31.17 -32.46
CA CYS A 776 44.80 30.69 -31.14
C CYS A 776 43.66 31.52 -30.56
N THR A 777 42.56 30.86 -30.16
CA THR A 777 41.38 31.49 -29.54
C THR A 777 41.53 31.71 -28.04
N HIS A 778 42.61 31.20 -27.41
CA HIS A 778 42.86 31.40 -25.99
C HIS A 778 43.61 32.72 -25.74
N PRO A 779 43.09 33.62 -24.88
CA PRO A 779 43.72 34.89 -24.58
C PRO A 779 44.96 34.70 -23.69
N ALA A 780 45.98 35.51 -23.90
CA ALA A 780 47.13 35.64 -23.02
C ALA A 780 47.50 37.10 -22.82
N HIS A 781 48.20 37.43 -21.73
CA HIS A 781 48.82 38.74 -21.58
C HIS A 781 49.80 38.98 -22.75
N LEU A 782 49.78 40.17 -23.35
CA LEU A 782 50.66 40.52 -24.47
C LEU A 782 52.14 40.25 -24.13
N LYS A 783 52.58 40.62 -22.92
CA LYS A 783 53.94 40.35 -22.41
C LYS A 783 54.23 38.85 -22.29
N CYS A 784 53.26 38.04 -21.89
CA CYS A 784 53.42 36.59 -21.80
C CYS A 784 53.53 35.96 -23.20
N ALA A 785 52.74 36.44 -24.17
CA ALA A 785 52.78 35.99 -25.54
C ALA A 785 54.10 36.36 -26.24
N GLU A 786 54.61 37.58 -26.04
CA GLU A 786 55.90 38.04 -26.57
C GLU A 786 57.08 37.27 -25.96
N LYS A 787 57.07 37.09 -24.62
CA LYS A 787 58.10 36.31 -23.92
C LYS A 787 58.10 34.87 -24.41
N TRP A 788 56.94 34.24 -24.57
CA TRP A 788 56.82 32.90 -25.12
C TRP A 788 57.32 32.81 -26.56
N LYS A 789 56.95 33.78 -27.42
CA LYS A 789 57.39 33.83 -28.83
C LYS A 789 58.92 33.91 -28.93
N ASN A 790 59.55 34.75 -28.11
CA ASN A 790 61.00 34.89 -28.08
C ASN A 790 61.70 33.62 -27.61
N THR A 791 61.19 32.95 -26.56
CA THR A 791 61.75 31.67 -26.09
C THR A 791 61.60 30.56 -27.13
N GLN A 792 60.49 30.52 -27.88
CA GLN A 792 60.28 29.51 -28.94
C GLN A 792 61.16 29.77 -30.18
N LEU A 793 61.41 31.04 -30.54
CA LEU A 793 62.33 31.41 -31.62
C LEU A 793 63.79 31.11 -31.26
N GLU A 794 64.19 31.31 -30.01
CA GLU A 794 65.57 31.06 -29.55
C GLU A 794 65.90 29.57 -29.38
N PHE A 795 64.96 28.73 -28.94
CA PHE A 795 65.27 27.33 -28.61
C PHE A 795 64.93 26.29 -29.67
N MET A 796 63.93 26.51 -30.53
CA MET A 796 63.31 25.39 -31.27
C MET A 796 63.30 25.53 -32.79
N ASN A 797 63.76 26.64 -33.38
CA ASN A 797 63.83 26.86 -34.83
C ASN A 797 62.54 26.42 -35.59
N MET A 798 61.38 26.56 -34.94
CA MET A 798 60.09 26.07 -35.45
C MET A 798 59.42 27.15 -36.30
N LYS A 799 59.05 26.79 -37.53
CA LYS A 799 58.15 27.61 -38.36
C LYS A 799 56.76 27.61 -37.70
N GLU A 800 56.34 28.79 -37.28
CA GLU A 800 55.07 29.13 -36.63
C GLU A 800 53.88 28.31 -37.16
N THR A 801 52.99 27.81 -36.29
CA THR A 801 51.54 27.76 -36.61
C THR A 801 50.59 27.41 -35.44
N ALA A 802 51.00 26.77 -34.34
CA ALA A 802 50.08 26.46 -33.22
C ALA A 802 50.77 26.44 -31.84
N CYS A 803 50.07 26.92 -30.79
CA CYS A 803 50.55 26.90 -29.40
C CYS A 803 50.54 25.48 -28.81
N GLY A 804 51.28 25.26 -27.71
CA GLY A 804 51.44 23.94 -27.09
C GLY A 804 50.13 23.30 -26.65
N TYR A 805 49.16 24.10 -26.19
CA TYR A 805 47.85 23.62 -25.77
C TYR A 805 47.01 23.11 -26.96
N CYS A 806 46.89 23.90 -28.04
CA CYS A 806 46.16 23.47 -29.24
C CYS A 806 46.75 22.19 -29.84
N ARG A 807 48.08 22.01 -29.77
CA ARG A 807 48.75 20.79 -30.23
C ARG A 807 48.37 19.56 -29.39
N LYS A 808 48.29 19.72 -28.08
CA LYS A 808 47.87 18.65 -27.15
C LYS A 808 46.42 18.22 -27.42
N MET A 809 45.52 19.19 -27.65
CA MET A 809 44.12 18.89 -27.97
C MET A 809 43.96 18.17 -29.31
N GLU A 810 44.74 18.54 -30.34
CA GLU A 810 44.75 17.84 -31.63
C GLU A 810 45.21 16.38 -31.48
N GLU A 811 46.20 16.10 -30.63
CA GLU A 811 46.67 14.75 -30.33
C GLU A 811 45.60 13.92 -29.57
N GLU A 812 44.93 14.52 -28.59
CA GLU A 812 43.84 13.88 -27.84
C GLU A 812 42.63 13.56 -28.72
N GLU A 813 42.28 14.45 -29.65
CA GLU A 813 41.19 14.20 -30.61
C GLU A 813 41.54 13.06 -31.57
N LYS A 814 42.80 12.96 -31.98
CA LYS A 814 43.31 11.85 -32.80
C LYS A 814 43.20 10.52 -32.06
N LEU A 815 43.56 10.49 -30.78
CA LEU A 815 43.44 9.32 -29.92
C LEU A 815 41.97 8.90 -29.70
N ARG A 816 41.07 9.89 -29.58
CA ARG A 816 39.62 9.65 -29.45
C ARG A 816 39.02 9.05 -30.72
N LYS A 817 39.45 9.51 -31.90
CA LYS A 817 39.06 8.94 -33.21
C LYS A 817 39.54 7.49 -33.36
N GLU A 818 40.75 7.17 -32.91
CA GLU A 818 41.28 5.79 -32.90
C GLU A 818 40.50 4.86 -31.94
N LYS A 819 40.14 5.34 -30.75
CA LYS A 819 39.31 4.57 -29.80
C LYS A 819 37.91 4.27 -30.35
N ASN A 820 37.30 5.23 -31.04
CA ASN A 820 35.98 5.05 -31.66
C ASN A 820 36.03 4.07 -32.85
N GLN A 821 37.10 4.10 -33.66
CA GLN A 821 37.30 3.09 -34.70
C GLN A 821 37.50 1.68 -34.16
N LYS A 822 38.14 1.51 -32.99
CA LYS A 822 38.28 0.20 -32.32
C LYS A 822 36.95 -0.31 -31.76
N LYS A 823 36.09 0.58 -31.25
CA LYS A 823 34.73 0.23 -30.79
C LYS A 823 33.81 -0.18 -31.94
N ALA A 824 33.92 0.43 -33.11
CA ALA A 824 33.10 0.08 -34.27
C ALA A 824 33.52 -1.23 -34.97
N LYS A 825 34.68 -1.81 -34.60
CA LYS A 825 35.18 -3.10 -35.11
C LYS A 825 34.91 -4.28 -34.17
N LYS A 826 34.43 -4.01 -32.95
CA LYS A 826 33.89 -5.01 -32.02
C LYS A 826 32.38 -5.05 -32.18
#